data_AF-A0A953D7H9-F1
#
_entry.id   AF-A0A953D7H9-F1
#
_cell.length_a   1.000
_cell.length_b   1.000
_cell.length_c   1.000
_cell.angle_alpha   90.00
_cell.angle_beta   90.00
_cell.angle_gamma   90.00
#
_symmetry.space_group_name_H-M   'P 1'
#
loop_
_entity.id
_entity.type
_entity.pdbx_description
1 polymer ?
#
loop_
_entity_poly.entity_id
_entity_poly.type
_entity_poly.pdbx_seq_one_letter_code
_entity_poly.pdbx_strand_id
1 'polypeptide(L)'
;MRGALSALVRLARAVRRRPDLWVGCATLAIVIPVFQLTSLRVLALDRVLFSHLADSFGVGMISVFMSVFVALLLRTAPPAVARTLRVGWAVVVAATTAGLLFSFAHPARTSTSWILQSLVLAVLAWSALLAVLLPACGLVRVRDLRAAARELGHHWIGVVFYLATGGYLLSIVRHFTPDVFDPTLLKMDASLGPLFVAAIARWTAAHPAAQFLSDYTYPLLGFFLAAVGARLHLAGEFAPLRRYLTAVVFVAFLGPVFYWALPAVGPIYAWPELFSQTTPPSDVLVHVLGGASTIGFRQNVLRNVFPSLHTTFTLVALAALWPRRREVLLWLPLAASQIITTLTLGVHYVVDLIAAVPLAVLAWSLAEAATRRFPPEDAAPLPPLRGDATIRRPRLLVLAGALAASVAALVFWGVAAPLPPWLAWPLTALVVLAPLIAARRLFEHASDTPRAKIPAPHRPDAPVFAPRLLAGAVFCTGGTALILEQVAEKYLSTLLGSSRPAATLVLVVYFTGLALGAALCPKKSAGASRRLAILELFIAAWCALLALAFFAVDQRLGSWLAAHESSAYALSASRAAIAVLWLLPPTLAMGAQLPTLAAALHSTPEFADASLTRLYALNLAGACAFCFGAPVLLFNLVGANGALWFAAGLGALIGLALWSGLPRPSAASGHAPRALARRVPVAPRFLGSAFAAGFAFFTLEVVWFHLIGAACGASVYSFSLLLGLVLLGLALAGRRIARGGTTALPRLLASLAVTLAVTGALWPWVGRALAAVNGVLHLEWFWAGELLKTLAVAALVLPPAVLLGQVFPRVLRDAGGDGAQVGRLSLANIAGCVAGALATGFGFIPHLGAEHTLAGGALLAALGALASWRRLVHLPRALAVGGIALVLLLPAWDRLELTRGHGVYLAAGLPADARLAWFREDFAAGFVTVATRTDAQGRTVKTLLQNGKFDADDAGEVPAQISFGLLAALHAPQTGRALVIGAGSGQTAAIVAQLGFAHVDIAELSPAHLAAARAEFVHLHGGVFDRANVAVHIEDGRNFLLRSRTPYDVIQIEITSLWFAGATNLYSREFYALARARLAPGGALVQWIQLHHLGPREIATILATAHAEFPGVALWRAGGQACLVATTQPPRLNLSVWQRWLTDPAFATARAATGIVSPETLAPAELLPGPRLDALLQRHAGAYGLNTDRNRWLEFHSPQFYLSRVDHRAANLRWLASAPP
;
A
#
# COMPACT_ATOMS: atom_id res chain seq x y z
N MET A 1 8.35 -31.50 -60.04
CA MET A 1 9.57 -30.63 -60.06
C MET A 1 9.68 -29.73 -61.30
N ARG A 2 9.65 -30.22 -62.56
CA ARG A 2 9.78 -29.36 -63.76
C ARG A 2 8.69 -28.28 -63.89
N GLY A 3 7.45 -28.59 -63.50
CA GLY A 3 6.35 -27.61 -63.41
C GLY A 3 6.60 -26.49 -62.38
N ALA A 4 7.07 -26.86 -61.18
CA ALA A 4 7.41 -25.92 -60.11
C ALA A 4 8.62 -25.04 -60.46
N LEU A 5 9.64 -25.59 -61.13
CA LEU A 5 10.79 -24.82 -61.62
C LEU A 5 10.35 -23.81 -62.70
N SER A 6 9.43 -24.19 -63.61
CA SER A 6 8.90 -23.26 -64.62
C SER A 6 8.01 -22.17 -64.00
N ALA A 7 7.30 -22.47 -62.92
CA ALA A 7 6.51 -21.50 -62.16
C ALA A 7 7.43 -20.54 -61.39
N LEU A 8 8.50 -21.03 -60.77
CA LEU A 8 9.52 -20.22 -60.10
C LEU A 8 10.30 -19.33 -61.08
N VAL A 9 10.62 -19.82 -62.28
CA VAL A 9 11.29 -19.01 -63.32
C VAL A 9 10.34 -17.96 -63.91
N ARG A 10 9.05 -18.27 -64.07
CA ARG A 10 8.03 -17.30 -64.48
C ARG A 10 7.77 -16.25 -63.40
N LEU A 11 7.71 -16.66 -62.14
CA LEU A 11 7.61 -15.77 -60.97
C LEU A 11 8.86 -14.88 -60.86
N ALA A 12 10.06 -15.43 -61.00
CA ALA A 12 11.32 -14.69 -61.00
C ALA A 12 11.41 -13.67 -62.14
N ARG A 13 10.92 -14.01 -63.35
CA ARG A 13 10.85 -13.06 -64.50
C ARG A 13 9.79 -11.97 -64.29
N ALA A 14 8.64 -12.30 -63.70
CA ALA A 14 7.60 -11.32 -63.35
C ALA A 14 8.06 -10.37 -62.22
N VAL A 15 8.79 -10.90 -61.25
CA VAL A 15 9.35 -10.19 -60.10
C VAL A 15 10.54 -9.29 -60.49
N ARG A 16 11.31 -9.65 -61.52
CA ARG A 16 12.38 -8.79 -62.10
C ARG A 16 11.87 -7.45 -62.64
N ARG A 17 10.58 -7.33 -62.97
CA ARG A 17 9.94 -6.08 -63.45
C ARG A 17 9.34 -5.21 -62.33
N ARG A 18 9.26 -5.70 -61.08
CA ARG A 18 8.66 -5.01 -59.91
C ARG A 18 9.51 -5.22 -58.63
N PRO A 19 10.52 -4.37 -58.39
CA PRO A 19 11.46 -4.50 -57.25
C PRO A 19 10.82 -4.35 -55.87
N ASP A 20 9.58 -3.87 -55.79
CA ASP A 20 8.77 -3.73 -54.58
C ASP A 20 8.17 -5.05 -54.07
N LEU A 21 8.11 -6.09 -54.90
CA LEU A 21 7.56 -7.41 -54.55
C LEU A 21 8.63 -8.48 -54.28
N TRP A 22 9.90 -8.15 -54.55
CA TRP A 22 11.04 -9.09 -54.49
C TRP A 22 11.20 -9.76 -53.13
N VAL A 23 11.07 -9.01 -52.04
CA VAL A 23 11.32 -9.52 -50.68
C VAL A 23 10.20 -10.47 -50.23
N GLY A 24 8.93 -10.10 -50.46
CA GLY A 24 7.79 -10.97 -50.11
C GLY A 24 7.75 -12.27 -50.93
N CYS A 25 8.11 -12.22 -52.21
CA CYS A 25 8.22 -13.40 -53.05
C CYS A 25 9.43 -14.28 -52.71
N ALA A 26 10.58 -13.70 -52.32
CA ALA A 26 11.75 -14.45 -51.84
C ALA A 26 11.47 -15.15 -50.50
N THR A 27 10.77 -14.49 -49.58
CA THR A 27 10.32 -15.09 -48.31
C THR A 27 9.35 -16.24 -48.56
N LEU A 28 8.35 -16.06 -49.44
CA LEU A 28 7.43 -17.15 -49.84
C LEU A 28 8.16 -18.31 -50.54
N ALA A 29 9.16 -18.01 -51.37
CA ALA A 29 9.96 -19.01 -52.08
C ALA A 29 10.91 -19.80 -51.17
N ILE A 30 11.20 -19.34 -49.95
CA ILE A 30 11.97 -20.06 -48.92
C ILE A 30 11.02 -20.81 -47.98
N VAL A 31 9.91 -20.18 -47.58
CA VAL A 31 8.93 -20.75 -46.64
C VAL A 31 8.16 -21.92 -47.25
N ILE A 32 7.77 -21.85 -48.53
CA ILE A 32 6.97 -22.90 -49.19
C ILE A 32 7.76 -24.21 -49.39
N PRO A 33 9.03 -24.22 -49.83
CA PRO A 33 9.83 -25.45 -49.89
C PRO A 33 10.14 -26.03 -48.50
N VAL A 34 10.40 -25.19 -47.50
CA VAL A 34 10.59 -25.64 -46.11
C VAL A 34 9.32 -26.31 -45.59
N PHE A 35 8.15 -25.75 -45.90
CA PHE A 35 6.82 -26.34 -45.61
C PHE A 35 6.60 -27.68 -46.33
N GLN A 36 6.94 -27.81 -47.62
CA GLN A 36 6.78 -29.07 -48.36
C GLN A 36 7.79 -30.16 -47.98
N LEU A 37 9.03 -29.78 -47.61
CA LEU A 37 10.05 -30.70 -47.13
C LEU A 37 9.75 -31.22 -45.71
N THR A 38 9.09 -30.43 -44.86
CA THR A 38 8.65 -30.87 -43.53
C THR A 38 7.38 -31.72 -43.61
N SER A 39 6.38 -31.34 -44.40
CA SER A 39 5.12 -32.10 -44.47
C SER A 39 5.24 -33.51 -45.09
N LEU A 40 6.25 -33.79 -45.92
CA LEU A 40 6.48 -35.13 -46.49
C LEU A 40 7.18 -36.13 -45.54
N ARG A 41 7.68 -35.70 -44.36
CA ARG A 41 8.36 -36.58 -43.37
C ARG A 41 7.62 -36.70 -42.02
N VAL A 42 6.44 -36.09 -41.87
CA VAL A 42 5.75 -35.86 -40.57
C VAL A 42 4.94 -37.05 -40.02
N LEU A 43 4.89 -38.19 -40.70
CA LEU A 43 4.03 -39.29 -40.27
C LEU A 43 4.56 -40.15 -39.08
N ALA A 44 5.68 -39.81 -38.42
CA ALA A 44 6.21 -40.65 -37.32
C ALA A 44 7.18 -39.98 -36.28
N LEU A 45 6.91 -38.80 -35.68
CA LEU A 45 7.86 -38.16 -34.72
C LEU A 45 7.24 -37.54 -33.43
N ASP A 46 8.09 -37.45 -32.39
CA ASP A 46 7.84 -37.21 -30.95
C ASP A 46 7.31 -35.79 -30.54
N ARG A 47 6.64 -35.67 -29.37
CA ARG A 47 5.91 -34.46 -28.88
C ARG A 47 6.80 -33.21 -28.72
N VAL A 48 8.06 -33.37 -28.34
CA VAL A 48 9.01 -32.25 -28.16
C VAL A 48 9.36 -31.62 -29.52
N LEU A 49 9.57 -32.46 -30.54
CA LEU A 49 9.85 -31.99 -31.90
C LEU A 49 8.64 -31.28 -32.51
N PHE A 50 7.43 -31.75 -32.21
CA PHE A 50 6.18 -31.10 -32.60
C PHE A 50 6.03 -29.70 -31.99
N SER A 51 6.36 -29.52 -30.71
CA SER A 51 6.33 -28.18 -30.07
C SER A 51 7.31 -27.20 -30.73
N HIS A 52 8.53 -27.65 -31.04
CA HIS A 52 9.52 -26.82 -31.74
C HIS A 52 9.14 -26.50 -33.20
N LEU A 53 8.43 -27.41 -33.87
CA LEU A 53 7.90 -27.20 -35.23
C LEU A 53 6.70 -26.24 -35.22
N ALA A 54 5.84 -26.31 -34.20
CA ALA A 54 4.75 -25.35 -33.99
C ALA A 54 5.29 -23.94 -33.72
N ASP A 55 6.30 -23.81 -32.85
CA ASP A 55 6.99 -22.54 -32.59
C ASP A 55 7.61 -21.96 -33.88
N SER A 56 8.20 -22.82 -34.72
CA SER A 56 8.77 -22.42 -36.02
C SER A 56 7.70 -21.94 -37.01
N PHE A 57 6.52 -22.55 -37.01
CA PHE A 57 5.37 -22.13 -37.82
C PHE A 57 4.79 -20.79 -37.33
N GLY A 58 4.70 -20.61 -36.01
CA GLY A 58 4.35 -19.34 -35.36
C GLY A 58 5.25 -18.19 -35.79
N VAL A 59 6.57 -18.41 -35.74
CA VAL A 59 7.58 -17.44 -36.17
C VAL A 59 7.49 -17.14 -37.68
N GLY A 60 7.16 -18.14 -38.50
CA GLY A 60 6.86 -17.97 -39.93
C GLY A 60 5.65 -17.07 -40.17
N MET A 61 4.58 -17.25 -39.40
CA MET A 61 3.37 -16.42 -39.46
C MET A 61 3.63 -14.99 -38.98
N ILE A 62 4.41 -14.81 -37.91
CA ILE A 62 4.86 -13.48 -37.45
C ILE A 62 5.59 -12.79 -38.61
N SER A 63 6.53 -13.48 -39.26
CA SER A 63 7.31 -12.94 -40.39
C SER A 63 6.43 -12.58 -41.61
N VAL A 64 5.37 -13.35 -41.89
CA VAL A 64 4.38 -13.05 -42.94
C VAL A 64 3.54 -11.82 -42.58
N PHE A 65 3.03 -11.75 -41.35
CA PHE A 65 2.30 -10.57 -40.85
C PHE A 65 3.17 -9.32 -40.88
N MET A 66 4.43 -9.43 -40.49
CA MET A 66 5.40 -8.34 -40.59
C MET A 66 5.65 -7.91 -42.04
N SER A 67 5.74 -8.86 -42.97
CA SER A 67 5.98 -8.59 -44.40
C SER A 67 4.79 -7.88 -45.05
N VAL A 68 3.57 -8.30 -44.73
CA VAL A 68 2.33 -7.61 -45.15
C VAL A 68 2.26 -6.21 -44.54
N PHE A 69 2.60 -6.08 -43.26
CA PHE A 69 2.64 -4.80 -42.55
C PHE A 69 3.65 -3.81 -43.16
N VAL A 70 4.87 -4.26 -43.42
CA VAL A 70 5.91 -3.43 -44.06
C VAL A 70 5.53 -3.08 -45.48
N ALA A 71 4.90 -3.98 -46.25
CA ALA A 71 4.37 -3.66 -47.57
C ALA A 71 3.29 -2.56 -47.52
N LEU A 72 2.41 -2.57 -46.51
CA LEU A 72 1.40 -1.54 -46.28
C LEU A 72 2.02 -0.21 -45.83
N LEU A 73 3.06 -0.26 -45.00
CA LEU A 73 3.78 0.93 -44.52
C LEU A 73 4.62 1.57 -45.61
N LEU A 74 5.26 0.77 -46.47
CA LEU A 74 5.98 1.21 -47.67
C LEU A 74 5.06 1.87 -48.70
N ARG A 75 3.78 1.47 -48.77
CA ARG A 75 2.77 2.10 -49.63
C ARG A 75 2.30 3.46 -49.13
N THR A 76 2.46 3.74 -47.84
CA THR A 76 1.97 4.97 -47.18
C THR A 76 3.09 5.93 -46.75
N ALA A 77 4.34 5.47 -46.78
CA ALA A 77 5.52 6.26 -46.41
C ALA A 77 6.02 7.15 -47.57
N PRO A 78 6.57 8.34 -47.28
CA PRO A 78 7.22 9.20 -48.26
C PRO A 78 8.37 8.47 -49.01
N PRO A 79 8.65 8.77 -50.28
CA PRO A 79 9.59 8.00 -51.12
C PRO A 79 11.01 7.84 -50.54
N ALA A 80 11.51 8.85 -49.83
CA ALA A 80 12.81 8.81 -49.14
C ALA A 80 12.79 7.80 -47.97
N VAL A 81 11.71 7.80 -47.19
CA VAL A 81 11.48 6.90 -46.06
C VAL A 81 11.19 5.47 -46.53
N ALA A 82 10.50 5.30 -47.66
CA ALA A 82 10.23 3.99 -48.25
C ALA A 82 11.51 3.27 -48.71
N ARG A 83 12.51 4.01 -49.22
CA ARG A 83 13.80 3.44 -49.62
C ARG A 83 14.60 2.96 -48.40
N THR A 84 14.58 3.74 -47.32
CA THR A 84 15.15 3.42 -46.01
C THR A 84 14.52 2.22 -45.34
N LEU A 85 13.18 2.16 -45.33
CA LEU A 85 12.42 1.07 -44.74
C LEU A 85 12.69 -0.27 -45.44
N ARG A 86 12.93 -0.28 -46.77
CA ARG A 86 13.30 -1.51 -47.49
C ARG A 86 14.64 -2.09 -47.06
N VAL A 87 15.65 -1.24 -46.82
CA VAL A 87 17.00 -1.66 -46.38
C VAL A 87 16.99 -2.06 -44.92
N GLY A 88 16.38 -1.25 -44.04
CA GLY A 88 16.22 -1.58 -42.63
C GLY A 88 15.48 -2.91 -42.43
N TRP A 89 14.44 -3.16 -43.22
CA TRP A 89 13.66 -4.40 -43.15
C TRP A 89 14.47 -5.67 -43.51
N ALA A 90 15.34 -5.61 -44.52
CA ALA A 90 16.19 -6.74 -44.88
C ALA A 90 17.14 -7.11 -43.72
N VAL A 91 17.67 -6.11 -43.00
CA VAL A 91 18.57 -6.32 -41.87
C VAL A 91 17.82 -6.83 -40.62
N VAL A 92 16.60 -6.35 -40.43
CA VAL A 92 15.69 -6.84 -39.39
C VAL A 92 15.36 -8.32 -39.56
N VAL A 93 15.04 -8.74 -40.78
CA VAL A 93 14.78 -10.14 -41.09
C VAL A 93 16.03 -10.97 -40.77
N ALA A 94 17.22 -10.53 -41.18
CA ALA A 94 18.47 -11.22 -40.89
C ALA A 94 18.79 -11.31 -39.38
N ALA A 95 18.58 -10.23 -38.62
CA ALA A 95 18.80 -10.20 -37.16
C ALA A 95 17.79 -11.06 -36.39
N THR A 96 16.53 -11.08 -36.84
CA THR A 96 15.49 -11.94 -36.28
C THR A 96 15.83 -13.41 -36.51
N THR A 97 16.28 -13.77 -37.72
CA THR A 97 16.79 -15.12 -38.04
C THR A 97 18.00 -15.50 -37.17
N ALA A 98 18.92 -14.57 -36.89
CA ALA A 98 20.09 -14.82 -36.03
C ALA A 98 19.71 -15.01 -34.54
N GLY A 99 18.80 -14.19 -34.00
CA GLY A 99 18.29 -14.35 -32.62
C GLY A 99 17.51 -15.65 -32.41
N LEU A 100 16.81 -16.12 -33.45
CA LEU A 100 16.15 -17.43 -33.46
C LEU A 100 17.17 -18.56 -33.42
N LEU A 101 18.21 -18.54 -34.25
CA LEU A 101 19.28 -19.54 -34.24
C LEU A 101 20.01 -19.62 -32.89
N PHE A 102 20.19 -18.50 -32.19
CA PHE A 102 20.79 -18.45 -30.86
C PHE A 102 19.88 -19.04 -29.76
N SER A 103 18.56 -18.92 -29.94
CA SER A 103 17.55 -19.46 -29.02
C SER A 103 17.44 -20.99 -29.06
N PHE A 104 17.83 -21.63 -30.17
CA PHE A 104 17.87 -23.08 -30.33
C PHE A 104 19.00 -23.77 -29.54
N ALA A 105 19.98 -23.03 -28.97
CA ALA A 105 21.21 -23.60 -28.43
C ALA A 105 21.25 -23.88 -26.90
N HIS A 106 20.23 -23.51 -26.11
CA HIS A 106 20.26 -23.66 -24.64
C HIS A 106 18.98 -24.28 -24.04
N PRO A 107 19.00 -25.55 -23.56
CA PRO A 107 17.77 -26.29 -23.21
C PRO A 107 17.18 -26.10 -21.80
N ALA A 108 17.70 -25.22 -20.92
CA ALA A 108 17.28 -25.24 -19.51
C ALA A 108 17.17 -23.87 -18.82
N ARG A 109 15.92 -23.43 -18.54
CA ARG A 109 15.38 -22.78 -17.30
C ARG A 109 14.18 -21.84 -17.60
N THR A 110 13.23 -21.83 -16.66
CA THR A 110 11.86 -21.24 -16.59
C THR A 110 11.34 -20.22 -17.64
N SER A 111 10.10 -20.45 -18.08
CA SER A 111 9.37 -19.75 -19.17
C SER A 111 9.22 -18.23 -19.04
N THR A 112 9.20 -17.67 -17.82
CA THR A 112 8.94 -16.24 -17.59
C THR A 112 10.21 -15.39 -17.65
N SER A 113 11.33 -15.92 -17.14
CA SER A 113 12.62 -15.22 -17.20
C SER A 113 13.16 -15.11 -18.63
N TRP A 114 12.85 -16.11 -19.46
CA TRP A 114 13.22 -16.18 -20.86
C TRP A 114 12.52 -15.10 -21.70
N ILE A 115 11.19 -14.94 -21.59
CA ILE A 115 10.45 -13.93 -22.35
C ILE A 115 10.95 -12.51 -22.02
N LEU A 116 11.22 -12.23 -20.74
CA LEU A 116 11.71 -10.93 -20.28
C LEU A 116 13.14 -10.64 -20.74
N GLN A 117 14.05 -11.62 -20.63
CA GLN A 117 15.44 -11.46 -21.07
C GLN A 117 15.51 -11.36 -22.60
N SER A 118 14.74 -12.16 -23.33
CA SER A 118 14.67 -12.13 -24.79
C SER A 118 14.08 -10.83 -25.34
N LEU A 119 13.05 -10.25 -24.69
CA LEU A 119 12.49 -8.96 -25.12
C LEU A 119 13.42 -7.78 -24.82
N VAL A 120 14.06 -7.76 -23.64
CA VAL A 120 15.00 -6.68 -23.26
C VAL A 120 16.25 -6.74 -24.15
N LEU A 121 16.80 -7.94 -24.36
CA LEU A 121 17.92 -8.13 -25.29
C LEU A 121 17.52 -7.83 -26.73
N ALA A 122 16.31 -8.19 -27.17
CA ALA A 122 15.81 -7.83 -28.49
C ALA A 122 15.68 -6.31 -28.63
N VAL A 123 15.03 -5.60 -27.69
CA VAL A 123 14.89 -4.14 -27.75
C VAL A 123 16.23 -3.42 -27.71
N LEU A 124 17.17 -3.88 -26.87
CA LEU A 124 18.54 -3.33 -26.82
C LEU A 124 19.33 -3.62 -28.10
N ALA A 125 19.25 -4.86 -28.62
CA ALA A 125 19.89 -5.26 -29.87
C ALA A 125 19.32 -4.49 -31.05
N TRP A 126 18.00 -4.31 -31.12
CA TRP A 126 17.30 -3.52 -32.13
C TRP A 126 17.68 -2.05 -32.05
N SER A 127 17.78 -1.48 -30.85
CA SER A 127 18.19 -0.10 -30.64
C SER A 127 19.64 0.14 -31.03
N ALA A 128 20.53 -0.79 -30.68
CA ALA A 128 21.95 -0.76 -31.06
C ALA A 128 22.15 -0.96 -32.57
N LEU A 129 21.41 -1.89 -33.17
CA LEU A 129 21.43 -2.19 -34.60
C LEU A 129 20.93 -0.99 -35.42
N LEU A 130 19.84 -0.34 -35.00
CA LEU A 130 19.35 0.89 -35.61
C LEU A 130 20.35 2.05 -35.43
N ALA A 131 21.03 2.15 -34.29
CA ALA A 131 22.06 3.17 -34.06
C ALA A 131 23.31 2.99 -34.95
N VAL A 132 23.60 1.78 -35.42
CA VAL A 132 24.73 1.51 -36.33
C VAL A 132 24.29 1.63 -37.80
N LEU A 133 23.10 1.14 -38.16
CA LEU A 133 22.64 1.09 -39.55
C LEU A 133 22.16 2.45 -40.09
N LEU A 134 21.50 3.26 -39.26
CA LEU A 134 21.01 4.58 -39.68
C LEU A 134 22.14 5.52 -40.17
N PRO A 135 23.31 5.61 -39.51
CA PRO A 135 24.45 6.37 -40.04
C PRO A 135 25.17 5.67 -41.18
N ALA A 136 25.33 4.34 -41.15
CA ALA A 136 25.99 3.58 -42.22
C ALA A 136 25.24 3.67 -43.57
N CYS A 137 23.92 3.82 -43.54
CA CYS A 137 23.09 4.06 -44.73
C CYS A 137 22.96 5.55 -45.10
N GLY A 138 23.67 6.46 -44.43
CA GLY A 138 23.66 7.90 -44.73
C GLY A 138 22.37 8.65 -44.34
N LEU A 139 21.52 8.05 -43.50
CA LEU A 139 20.19 8.55 -43.17
C LEU A 139 20.19 9.55 -42.01
N VAL A 140 21.20 9.43 -41.13
CA VAL A 140 21.43 10.31 -39.98
C VAL A 140 22.93 10.56 -39.91
N ARG A 141 23.39 11.81 -39.77
CA ARG A 141 24.83 12.05 -39.57
C ARG A 141 25.23 11.47 -38.22
N VAL A 142 26.41 10.85 -38.10
CA VAL A 142 26.90 10.25 -36.85
C VAL A 142 26.78 11.20 -35.64
N ARG A 143 26.95 12.52 -35.86
CA ARG A 143 26.78 13.56 -34.84
C ARG A 143 25.33 13.73 -34.33
N ASP A 144 24.33 13.46 -35.16
CA ASP A 144 22.90 13.60 -34.85
C ASP A 144 22.37 12.36 -34.08
N LEU A 145 23.10 11.25 -34.07
CA LEU A 145 22.78 10.08 -33.24
C LEU A 145 22.86 10.35 -31.75
N ARG A 146 23.72 11.26 -31.30
CA ARG A 146 23.73 11.66 -29.87
C ARG A 146 22.46 12.41 -29.48
N ALA A 147 21.82 13.13 -30.41
CA ALA A 147 20.55 13.81 -30.18
C ALA A 147 19.39 12.82 -30.29
N ALA A 148 19.39 11.95 -31.31
CA ALA A 148 18.40 10.89 -31.47
C ALA A 148 18.44 9.86 -30.33
N ALA A 149 19.61 9.47 -29.84
CA ALA A 149 19.77 8.59 -28.68
C ALA A 149 19.35 9.28 -27.37
N ARG A 150 19.56 10.61 -27.25
CA ARG A 150 18.99 11.39 -26.14
C ARG A 150 17.47 11.41 -26.21
N GLU A 151 16.90 11.72 -27.37
CA GLU A 151 15.46 11.73 -27.63
C GLU A 151 14.83 10.35 -27.40
N LEU A 152 15.38 9.27 -27.96
CA LEU A 152 14.96 7.90 -27.70
C LEU A 152 15.12 7.54 -26.22
N GLY A 153 16.21 7.94 -25.58
CA GLY A 153 16.40 7.79 -24.13
C GLY A 153 15.29 8.48 -23.32
N HIS A 154 14.90 9.71 -23.66
CA HIS A 154 13.82 10.43 -22.96
C HIS A 154 12.45 9.77 -23.16
N HIS A 155 12.20 9.17 -24.33
CA HIS A 155 10.88 8.63 -24.68
C HIS A 155 10.70 7.13 -24.37
N TRP A 156 11.78 6.34 -24.43
CA TRP A 156 11.75 4.88 -24.24
C TRP A 156 12.21 4.42 -22.86
N ILE A 157 12.87 5.26 -22.05
CA ILE A 157 13.32 4.84 -20.72
C ILE A 157 12.18 4.35 -19.84
N GLY A 158 10.98 4.93 -19.95
CA GLY A 158 9.80 4.46 -19.21
C GLY A 158 9.30 3.08 -19.69
N VAL A 159 9.38 2.81 -21.00
CA VAL A 159 9.00 1.51 -21.59
C VAL A 159 10.05 0.45 -21.26
N VAL A 160 11.33 0.77 -21.37
CA VAL A 160 12.45 -0.11 -20.99
C VAL A 160 12.43 -0.38 -19.49
N PHE A 161 12.18 0.63 -18.67
CA PHE A 161 12.01 0.47 -17.23
C PHE A 161 10.84 -0.46 -16.91
N TYR A 162 9.68 -0.31 -17.58
CA TYR A 162 8.58 -1.25 -17.44
C TYR A 162 8.94 -2.67 -17.91
N LEU A 163 9.63 -2.85 -19.03
CA LEU A 163 10.03 -4.19 -19.46
C LEU A 163 11.03 -4.82 -18.47
N ALA A 164 11.90 -4.01 -17.86
CA ALA A 164 12.86 -4.46 -16.85
C ALA A 164 12.22 -4.77 -15.48
N THR A 165 11.16 -4.03 -15.10
CA THR A 165 10.57 -4.09 -13.74
C THR A 165 9.18 -4.72 -13.70
N GLY A 166 8.41 -4.69 -14.78
CA GLY A 166 7.03 -5.15 -14.88
C GLY A 166 6.91 -6.65 -14.65
N GLY A 167 7.82 -7.45 -15.22
CA GLY A 167 7.88 -8.88 -14.93
C GLY A 167 8.16 -9.18 -13.46
N TYR A 168 9.03 -8.38 -12.82
CA TYR A 168 9.32 -8.47 -11.39
C TYR A 168 8.10 -8.07 -10.55
N LEU A 169 7.46 -6.94 -10.86
CA LEU A 169 6.22 -6.47 -10.21
C LEU A 169 5.10 -7.50 -10.32
N LEU A 170 4.95 -8.15 -11.47
CA LEU A 170 3.97 -9.23 -11.68
C LEU A 170 4.32 -10.49 -10.90
N SER A 171 5.61 -10.88 -10.87
CA SER A 171 6.09 -12.02 -10.09
C SER A 171 5.95 -11.81 -8.58
N ILE A 172 5.95 -10.56 -8.15
CA ILE A 172 5.76 -10.19 -6.76
C ILE A 172 4.31 -10.41 -6.33
N VAL A 173 3.31 -10.07 -7.15
CA VAL A 173 1.88 -10.15 -6.77
C VAL A 173 1.53 -11.50 -6.11
N ARG A 174 2.05 -12.61 -6.68
CA ARG A 174 1.76 -13.96 -6.17
C ARG A 174 2.31 -14.28 -4.78
N HIS A 175 3.24 -13.48 -4.26
CA HIS A 175 3.83 -13.66 -2.94
C HIS A 175 3.15 -12.82 -1.86
N PHE A 176 2.18 -11.95 -2.17
CA PHE A 176 1.61 -11.07 -1.16
C PHE A 176 0.10 -11.25 -0.98
N THR A 177 -0.60 -11.84 -1.95
CA THR A 177 -2.04 -12.07 -1.88
C THR A 177 -2.35 -13.57 -1.93
N PRO A 178 -2.57 -14.26 -0.79
CA PRO A 178 -2.89 -15.67 -0.84
C PRO A 178 -4.26 -15.94 -1.49
N ASP A 179 -5.24 -15.11 -1.15
CA ASP A 179 -6.59 -15.21 -1.66
C ASP A 179 -6.74 -14.56 -3.03
N VAL A 180 -7.66 -15.10 -3.83
CA VAL A 180 -7.97 -14.60 -5.16
C VAL A 180 -9.46 -14.32 -5.31
N PHE A 181 -9.80 -13.29 -6.08
CA PHE A 181 -11.16 -12.79 -6.31
C PHE A 181 -11.90 -13.48 -7.45
N ASP A 182 -11.33 -14.56 -7.99
CA ASP A 182 -11.95 -15.38 -9.03
C ASP A 182 -13.42 -15.78 -8.76
N PRO A 183 -13.87 -16.08 -7.52
CA PRO A 183 -15.30 -16.30 -7.25
C PRO A 183 -16.14 -15.04 -7.48
N THR A 184 -15.71 -13.88 -6.98
CA THR A 184 -16.38 -12.60 -7.22
C THR A 184 -16.41 -12.25 -8.70
N LEU A 185 -15.31 -12.40 -9.41
CA LEU A 185 -15.24 -12.14 -10.84
C LEU A 185 -16.15 -13.08 -11.64
N LEU A 186 -16.24 -14.34 -11.24
CA LEU A 186 -17.17 -15.31 -11.84
C LEU A 186 -18.64 -14.94 -11.56
N LYS A 187 -18.97 -14.46 -10.35
CA LYS A 187 -20.32 -13.97 -10.01
C LYS A 187 -20.69 -12.74 -10.86
N MET A 188 -19.76 -11.79 -11.01
CA MET A 188 -19.96 -10.64 -11.90
C MET A 188 -20.18 -11.09 -13.35
N ASP A 189 -19.35 -12.00 -13.87
CA ASP A 189 -19.46 -12.53 -15.23
C ASP A 189 -20.80 -13.25 -15.44
N ALA A 190 -21.25 -14.05 -14.47
CA ALA A 190 -22.54 -14.73 -14.51
C ALA A 190 -23.73 -13.76 -14.51
N SER A 191 -23.59 -12.57 -13.91
CA SER A 191 -24.63 -11.54 -13.95
C SER A 191 -24.83 -10.91 -15.34
N LEU A 192 -23.86 -11.07 -16.25
CA LEU A 192 -23.93 -10.61 -17.65
C LEU A 192 -24.72 -11.57 -18.57
N GLY A 193 -25.02 -12.79 -18.11
CA GLY A 193 -25.69 -13.81 -18.92
C GLY A 193 -25.08 -15.22 -18.74
N PRO A 194 -25.36 -16.17 -19.64
CA PRO A 194 -24.75 -17.52 -19.56
C PRO A 194 -23.22 -17.42 -19.60
N LEU A 195 -22.53 -18.29 -18.83
CA LEU A 195 -21.07 -18.29 -18.61
C LEU A 195 -20.26 -18.19 -19.92
N PHE A 196 -20.03 -16.96 -20.36
CA PHE A 196 -19.53 -16.62 -21.69
C PHE A 196 -18.11 -17.15 -21.89
N VAL A 197 -17.27 -17.06 -20.85
CA VAL A 197 -15.90 -17.58 -20.87
C VAL A 197 -15.87 -19.11 -21.04
N ALA A 198 -16.71 -19.84 -20.33
CA ALA A 198 -16.77 -21.30 -20.44
C ALA A 198 -17.34 -21.75 -21.80
N ALA A 199 -18.24 -20.97 -22.41
CA ALA A 199 -18.75 -21.22 -23.76
C ALA A 199 -17.69 -20.93 -24.83
N ILE A 200 -17.02 -19.78 -24.74
CA ILE A 200 -15.95 -19.39 -25.67
C ILE A 200 -14.77 -20.37 -25.58
N ALA A 201 -14.33 -20.74 -24.39
CA ALA A 201 -13.20 -21.64 -24.24
C ALA A 201 -13.50 -23.05 -24.75
N ARG A 202 -14.73 -23.57 -24.53
CA ARG A 202 -15.16 -24.85 -25.14
C ARG A 202 -15.26 -24.77 -26.66
N TRP A 203 -15.78 -23.66 -27.19
CA TRP A 203 -15.77 -23.42 -28.63
C TRP A 203 -14.34 -23.36 -29.19
N THR A 204 -13.43 -22.65 -28.52
CA THR A 204 -12.02 -22.54 -28.94
C THR A 204 -11.34 -23.91 -28.91
N ALA A 205 -11.54 -24.69 -27.84
CA ALA A 205 -11.00 -26.04 -27.72
C ALA A 205 -11.54 -26.99 -28.82
N ALA A 206 -12.79 -26.79 -29.26
CA ALA A 206 -13.38 -27.55 -30.36
C ALA A 206 -12.90 -27.12 -31.76
N HIS A 207 -12.21 -25.98 -31.88
CA HIS A 207 -11.76 -25.42 -33.16
C HIS A 207 -10.24 -25.15 -33.15
N PRO A 208 -9.40 -26.10 -33.63
CA PRO A 208 -7.94 -25.99 -33.60
C PRO A 208 -7.39 -24.71 -34.25
N ALA A 209 -8.05 -24.18 -35.28
CA ALA A 209 -7.66 -22.93 -35.92
C ALA A 209 -7.86 -21.69 -35.02
N ALA A 210 -8.90 -21.69 -34.18
CA ALA A 210 -9.17 -20.61 -33.23
C ALA A 210 -8.19 -20.65 -32.05
N GLN A 211 -7.88 -21.85 -31.55
CA GLN A 211 -6.85 -22.05 -30.53
C GLN A 211 -5.48 -21.59 -31.06
N PHE A 212 -5.11 -22.05 -32.26
CA PHE A 212 -3.90 -21.63 -32.95
C PHE A 212 -3.82 -20.10 -33.07
N LEU A 213 -4.84 -19.45 -33.59
CA LEU A 213 -4.84 -17.99 -33.71
C LEU A 213 -4.65 -17.29 -32.36
N SER A 214 -5.20 -17.85 -31.28
CA SER A 214 -5.11 -17.30 -29.94
C SER A 214 -3.71 -17.39 -29.34
N ASP A 215 -3.07 -18.55 -29.46
CA ASP A 215 -1.73 -18.80 -28.94
C ASP A 215 -0.67 -17.90 -29.58
N TYR A 216 -0.83 -17.54 -30.87
CA TYR A 216 0.14 -16.71 -31.60
C TYR A 216 -0.20 -15.23 -31.70
N THR A 217 -1.47 -14.84 -31.53
CA THR A 217 -1.84 -13.43 -31.51
C THR A 217 -1.49 -12.80 -30.17
N TYR A 218 -1.72 -13.48 -29.06
CA TYR A 218 -1.50 -12.94 -27.71
C TYR A 218 -0.08 -12.35 -27.48
N PRO A 219 1.02 -12.99 -27.93
CA PRO A 219 2.38 -12.44 -27.79
C PRO A 219 2.67 -11.20 -28.65
N LEU A 220 1.83 -10.91 -29.65
CA LEU A 220 2.06 -9.82 -30.62
C LEU A 220 1.73 -8.42 -30.07
N LEU A 221 1.21 -8.30 -28.85
CA LEU A 221 0.89 -7.00 -28.26
C LEU A 221 2.09 -6.04 -28.24
N GLY A 222 3.27 -6.51 -27.81
CA GLY A 222 4.48 -5.69 -27.77
C GLY A 222 4.86 -5.14 -29.15
N PHE A 223 4.68 -5.97 -30.18
CA PHE A 223 4.86 -5.55 -31.57
C PHE A 223 3.82 -4.51 -31.99
N PHE A 224 2.54 -4.74 -31.71
CA PHE A 224 1.47 -3.79 -32.02
C PHE A 224 1.75 -2.41 -31.42
N LEU A 225 2.20 -2.36 -30.16
CA LEU A 225 2.56 -1.10 -29.50
C LEU A 225 3.76 -0.41 -30.17
N ALA A 226 4.82 -1.17 -30.44
CA ALA A 226 6.01 -0.65 -31.13
C ALA A 226 5.67 -0.14 -32.54
N ALA A 227 4.80 -0.83 -33.26
CA ALA A 227 4.37 -0.47 -34.61
C ALA A 227 3.58 0.85 -34.64
N VAL A 228 2.68 1.08 -33.67
CA VAL A 228 1.97 2.36 -33.52
C VAL A 228 2.94 3.49 -33.17
N GLY A 229 3.89 3.25 -32.25
CA GLY A 229 4.93 4.22 -31.93
C GLY A 229 5.81 4.59 -33.14
N ALA A 230 6.31 3.58 -33.87
CA ALA A 230 7.10 3.76 -35.07
C ALA A 230 6.31 4.51 -36.17
N ARG A 231 5.03 4.17 -36.35
CA ARG A 231 4.14 4.84 -37.31
C ARG A 231 3.99 6.33 -37.01
N LEU A 232 3.80 6.72 -35.75
CA LEU A 232 3.69 8.12 -35.33
C LEU A 232 5.02 8.86 -35.48
N HIS A 233 6.13 8.20 -35.14
CA HIS A 233 7.47 8.72 -35.33
C HIS A 233 7.78 9.00 -36.82
N LEU A 234 7.53 8.02 -37.69
CA LEU A 234 7.73 8.13 -39.14
C LEU A 234 6.79 9.17 -39.79
N ALA A 235 5.65 9.46 -39.16
CA ALA A 235 4.75 10.54 -39.57
C ALA A 235 5.28 11.95 -39.23
N GLY A 236 6.36 12.06 -38.43
CA GLY A 236 6.81 13.30 -37.83
C GLY A 236 5.88 13.83 -36.73
N GLU A 237 5.01 12.99 -36.16
CA GLU A 237 4.01 13.38 -35.16
C GLU A 237 4.48 13.12 -33.73
N PHE A 238 5.50 13.88 -33.31
CA PHE A 238 6.16 13.69 -32.02
C PHE A 238 5.27 14.01 -30.80
N ALA A 239 4.34 14.96 -30.91
CA ALA A 239 3.42 15.27 -29.81
C ALA A 239 2.42 14.11 -29.55
N PRO A 240 1.72 13.57 -30.57
CA PRO A 240 0.95 12.32 -30.43
C PRO A 240 1.78 11.13 -29.95
N LEU A 241 3.00 10.95 -30.49
CA LEU A 241 3.92 9.88 -30.07
C LEU A 241 4.26 9.98 -28.58
N ARG A 242 4.64 11.17 -28.09
CA ARG A 242 4.99 11.39 -26.68
C ARG A 242 3.80 11.10 -25.77
N ARG A 243 2.60 11.56 -26.13
CA ARG A 243 1.38 11.26 -25.37
C ARG A 243 1.09 9.77 -25.34
N TYR A 244 1.20 9.09 -26.48
CA TYR A 244 1.01 7.65 -26.58
C TYR A 244 2.00 6.87 -25.70
N LEU A 245 3.30 7.15 -25.81
CA LEU A 245 4.32 6.49 -24.99
C LEU A 245 4.14 6.78 -23.49
N THR A 246 3.76 8.01 -23.14
CA THR A 246 3.45 8.37 -21.74
C THR A 246 2.23 7.59 -21.24
N ALA A 247 1.20 7.37 -22.07
CA ALA A 247 0.03 6.58 -21.72
C ALA A 247 0.38 5.10 -21.54
N VAL A 248 1.22 4.54 -22.42
CA VAL A 248 1.75 3.17 -22.28
C VAL A 248 2.48 3.02 -20.93
N VAL A 249 3.30 4.00 -20.55
CA VAL A 249 3.97 4.02 -19.23
C VAL A 249 2.95 4.06 -18.09
N PHE A 250 1.92 4.90 -18.15
CA PHE A 250 0.88 4.93 -17.11
C PHE A 250 0.14 3.60 -16.99
N VAL A 251 -0.23 2.94 -18.10
CA VAL A 251 -0.84 1.60 -18.08
C VAL A 251 0.07 0.59 -17.39
N ALA A 252 1.36 0.62 -17.74
CA ALA A 252 2.40 -0.24 -17.18
C ALA A 252 2.55 -0.11 -15.65
N PHE A 253 2.40 1.09 -15.10
CA PHE A 253 2.50 1.32 -13.65
C PHE A 253 1.17 1.10 -12.92
N LEU A 254 0.05 1.50 -13.51
CA LEU A 254 -1.27 1.36 -12.88
C LEU A 254 -1.72 -0.10 -12.85
N GLY A 255 -1.41 -0.89 -13.88
CA GLY A 255 -1.82 -2.29 -13.98
C GLY A 255 -1.46 -3.16 -12.77
N PRO A 256 -0.17 -3.27 -12.39
CA PRO A 256 0.24 -4.02 -11.21
C PRO A 256 -0.42 -3.55 -9.90
N VAL A 257 -0.70 -2.25 -9.76
CA VAL A 257 -1.42 -1.71 -8.60
C VAL A 257 -2.84 -2.29 -8.53
N PHE A 258 -3.53 -2.39 -9.67
CA PHE A 258 -4.85 -3.04 -9.71
C PHE A 258 -4.78 -4.55 -9.47
N TYR A 259 -3.73 -5.24 -9.90
CA TYR A 259 -3.55 -6.68 -9.61
C TYR A 259 -3.33 -6.99 -8.13
N TRP A 260 -2.80 -6.04 -7.36
CA TRP A 260 -2.73 -6.18 -5.91
C TRP A 260 -4.03 -5.85 -5.23
N ALA A 261 -4.78 -4.91 -5.81
CA ALA A 261 -6.09 -4.59 -5.31
C ALA A 261 -7.02 -5.80 -5.50
N LEU A 262 -7.16 -6.29 -6.73
CA LEU A 262 -8.06 -7.40 -7.09
C LEU A 262 -7.24 -8.57 -7.66
N PRO A 263 -6.49 -9.30 -6.82
CA PRO A 263 -5.71 -10.45 -7.25
C PRO A 263 -6.63 -11.53 -7.81
N ALA A 264 -6.42 -11.92 -9.05
CA ALA A 264 -7.16 -13.00 -9.70
C ALA A 264 -6.22 -13.78 -10.63
N VAL A 265 -6.40 -15.11 -10.68
CA VAL A 265 -5.53 -16.02 -11.45
C VAL A 265 -6.10 -16.36 -12.81
N GLY A 266 -7.42 -16.29 -12.97
CA GLY A 266 -8.12 -16.53 -14.23
C GLY A 266 -8.95 -17.81 -14.19
N PRO A 267 -10.03 -17.87 -14.98
CA PRO A 267 -11.04 -18.90 -14.80
C PRO A 267 -10.54 -20.32 -15.09
N ILE A 268 -9.62 -20.52 -16.06
CA ILE A 268 -9.03 -21.83 -16.33
C ILE A 268 -8.18 -22.38 -15.18
N TYR A 269 -7.61 -21.49 -14.35
CA TYR A 269 -6.77 -21.87 -13.22
C TYR A 269 -7.57 -21.98 -11.92
N ALA A 270 -8.57 -21.10 -11.74
CA ALA A 270 -9.45 -21.09 -10.59
C ALA A 270 -10.51 -22.19 -10.64
N TRP A 271 -11.01 -22.53 -11.84
CA TRP A 271 -12.12 -23.45 -12.05
C TRP A 271 -11.88 -24.42 -13.21
N PRO A 272 -10.84 -25.29 -13.16
CA PRO A 272 -10.54 -26.21 -14.26
C PRO A 272 -11.74 -27.08 -14.67
N GLU A 273 -12.64 -27.38 -13.74
CA GLU A 273 -13.83 -28.19 -13.93
C GLU A 273 -14.82 -27.54 -14.93
N LEU A 274 -14.92 -26.20 -14.96
CA LEU A 274 -15.72 -25.46 -15.94
C LEU A 274 -15.23 -25.65 -17.39
N PHE A 275 -13.97 -26.02 -17.55
CA PHE A 275 -13.31 -26.24 -18.84
C PHE A 275 -13.18 -27.73 -19.18
N SER A 276 -13.56 -28.61 -18.26
CA SER A 276 -13.64 -30.06 -18.47
C SER A 276 -14.93 -30.43 -19.21
N GLN A 277 -14.88 -31.40 -20.14
CA GLN A 277 -16.08 -31.86 -20.86
C GLN A 277 -17.02 -32.73 -19.99
N THR A 278 -16.59 -33.08 -18.78
CA THR A 278 -17.23 -34.09 -17.91
C THR A 278 -18.19 -33.52 -16.88
N THR A 279 -18.17 -32.20 -16.62
CA THR A 279 -18.97 -31.58 -15.54
C THR A 279 -19.95 -30.55 -16.11
N PRO A 280 -21.25 -30.63 -15.80
CA PRO A 280 -22.22 -29.61 -16.21
C PRO A 280 -21.89 -28.23 -15.59
N PRO A 281 -21.91 -27.14 -16.37
CA PRO A 281 -21.61 -25.79 -15.86
C PRO A 281 -22.57 -25.30 -14.77
N SER A 282 -23.80 -25.82 -14.75
CA SER A 282 -24.83 -25.51 -13.77
C SER A 282 -24.42 -25.90 -12.35
N ASP A 283 -23.74 -27.04 -12.21
CA ASP A 283 -23.46 -27.64 -10.90
C ASP A 283 -22.30 -26.90 -10.20
N VAL A 284 -21.31 -26.48 -10.99
CA VAL A 284 -20.24 -25.59 -10.53
C VAL A 284 -20.80 -24.22 -10.15
N LEU A 285 -21.73 -23.67 -10.94
CA LEU A 285 -22.31 -22.36 -10.67
C LEU A 285 -23.10 -22.32 -9.35
N VAL A 286 -23.86 -23.36 -9.03
CA VAL A 286 -24.57 -23.48 -7.74
C VAL A 286 -23.58 -23.49 -6.57
N HIS A 287 -22.48 -24.22 -6.71
CA HIS A 287 -21.46 -24.31 -5.68
C HIS A 287 -20.70 -22.98 -5.48
N VAL A 288 -20.44 -22.23 -6.56
CA VAL A 288 -19.75 -20.93 -6.51
C VAL A 288 -20.67 -19.81 -6.03
N LEU A 289 -21.93 -19.78 -6.48
CA LEU A 289 -22.92 -18.78 -6.04
C LEU A 289 -23.21 -18.90 -4.54
N GLY A 290 -23.22 -20.12 -3.99
CA GLY A 290 -23.37 -20.39 -2.55
C GLY A 290 -22.07 -20.33 -1.73
N GLY A 291 -20.90 -20.19 -2.37
CA GLY A 291 -19.57 -20.23 -1.73
C GLY A 291 -18.98 -18.86 -1.38
N ALA A 292 -17.86 -18.87 -0.63
CA ALA A 292 -17.10 -17.70 -0.21
C ALA A 292 -16.70 -16.78 -1.39
N SER A 293 -16.56 -15.47 -1.16
CA SER A 293 -16.17 -14.52 -2.23
C SER A 293 -14.70 -14.65 -2.65
N THR A 294 -13.90 -15.36 -1.87
CA THR A 294 -12.49 -15.64 -2.12
C THR A 294 -12.18 -17.13 -1.95
N ILE A 295 -11.22 -17.65 -2.72
CA ILE A 295 -10.75 -19.04 -2.58
C ILE A 295 -9.24 -19.10 -2.29
N GLY A 296 -8.85 -20.14 -1.55
CA GLY A 296 -7.48 -20.43 -1.16
C GLY A 296 -6.60 -21.03 -2.27
N PHE A 297 -5.30 -20.88 -2.06
CA PHE A 297 -4.14 -20.85 -2.95
C PHE A 297 -3.83 -22.04 -3.92
N ARG A 298 -3.35 -21.72 -5.15
CA ARG A 298 -2.37 -22.51 -5.95
C ARG A 298 -1.07 -21.70 -6.13
N GLN A 299 0.08 -22.22 -5.68
CA GLN A 299 1.32 -21.41 -5.53
C GLN A 299 1.95 -20.92 -6.84
N ASN A 300 1.73 -21.63 -7.94
CA ASN A 300 2.51 -21.43 -9.16
C ASN A 300 1.83 -20.56 -10.23
N VAL A 301 0.69 -19.94 -9.92
CA VAL A 301 -0.09 -19.16 -10.90
C VAL A 301 0.07 -17.66 -10.66
N LEU A 302 0.25 -16.89 -11.74
CA LEU A 302 0.31 -15.43 -11.69
C LEU A 302 -1.09 -14.85 -11.42
N ARG A 303 -1.14 -13.77 -10.63
CA ARG A 303 -2.39 -13.10 -10.23
C ARG A 303 -2.62 -11.82 -11.01
N ASN A 304 -2.61 -11.91 -12.34
CA ASN A 304 -2.51 -10.77 -13.24
C ASN A 304 -3.71 -10.63 -14.20
N VAL A 305 -4.90 -10.94 -13.71
CA VAL A 305 -6.11 -10.98 -14.54
C VAL A 305 -6.86 -9.65 -14.57
N PHE A 306 -7.14 -9.04 -13.42
CA PHE A 306 -8.06 -7.90 -13.34
C PHE A 306 -7.38 -6.54 -13.05
N PRO A 307 -7.54 -5.49 -13.90
CA PRO A 307 -8.15 -5.49 -15.22
C PRO A 307 -7.19 -6.03 -16.30
N SER A 308 -7.72 -6.36 -17.48
CA SER A 308 -6.91 -6.89 -18.58
C SER A 308 -5.97 -5.82 -19.14
N LEU A 309 -4.67 -5.95 -18.87
CA LEU A 309 -3.67 -5.03 -19.44
C LEU A 309 -3.53 -5.19 -20.95
N HIS A 310 -3.71 -6.39 -21.50
CA HIS A 310 -3.67 -6.61 -22.95
C HIS A 310 -4.74 -5.77 -23.66
N THR A 311 -5.96 -5.78 -23.13
CA THR A 311 -7.06 -4.94 -23.62
C THR A 311 -6.75 -3.46 -23.40
N THR A 312 -6.25 -3.08 -22.22
CA THR A 312 -5.91 -1.69 -21.89
C THR A 312 -4.89 -1.09 -22.86
N PHE A 313 -3.77 -1.80 -23.10
CA PHE A 313 -2.72 -1.40 -24.04
C PHE A 313 -3.25 -1.29 -25.47
N THR A 314 -4.09 -2.24 -25.87
CA THR A 314 -4.73 -2.24 -27.20
C THR A 314 -5.61 -1.01 -27.40
N LEU A 315 -6.42 -0.65 -26.39
CA LEU A 315 -7.27 0.54 -26.43
C LEU A 315 -6.46 1.85 -26.49
N VAL A 316 -5.36 1.94 -25.74
CA VAL A 316 -4.44 3.11 -25.78
C VAL A 316 -3.77 3.25 -27.17
N ALA A 317 -3.41 2.14 -27.80
CA ALA A 317 -2.85 2.14 -29.15
C ALA A 317 -3.87 2.59 -30.20
N LEU A 318 -5.11 2.10 -30.12
CA LEU A 318 -6.21 2.57 -30.98
C LEU A 318 -6.50 4.06 -30.77
N ALA A 319 -6.45 4.56 -29.53
CA ALA A 319 -6.63 5.97 -29.21
C ALA A 319 -5.57 6.86 -29.87
N ALA A 320 -4.34 6.38 -29.96
CA ALA A 320 -3.26 7.10 -30.65
C ALA A 320 -3.46 7.17 -32.16
N LEU A 321 -4.10 6.16 -32.76
CA LEU A 321 -4.41 6.11 -34.19
C LEU A 321 -5.73 6.78 -34.57
N TRP A 322 -6.61 7.06 -33.60
CA TRP A 322 -7.97 7.58 -33.83
C TRP A 322 -8.09 8.77 -34.79
N PRO A 323 -7.19 9.78 -34.77
CA PRO A 323 -7.25 10.89 -35.73
C PRO A 323 -7.15 10.45 -37.20
N ARG A 324 -6.77 9.20 -37.46
CA ARG A 324 -6.61 8.58 -38.79
C ARG A 324 -7.61 7.44 -38.95
N ARG A 325 -8.90 7.78 -39.03
CA ARG A 325 -10.00 6.81 -39.09
C ARG A 325 -9.83 5.70 -40.14
N ARG A 326 -9.20 5.99 -41.28
CA ARG A 326 -8.88 4.99 -42.32
C ARG A 326 -7.80 3.99 -41.89
N GLU A 327 -6.84 4.41 -41.08
CA GLU A 327 -5.79 3.52 -40.55
C GLU A 327 -6.32 2.68 -39.39
N VAL A 328 -7.19 3.25 -38.55
CA VAL A 328 -7.88 2.47 -37.49
C VAL A 328 -8.59 1.26 -38.07
N LEU A 329 -9.27 1.39 -39.22
CA LEU A 329 -9.93 0.27 -39.90
C LEU A 329 -8.94 -0.83 -40.35
N LEU A 330 -7.69 -0.49 -40.65
CA LEU A 330 -6.65 -1.46 -41.01
C LEU A 330 -6.10 -2.21 -39.79
N TRP A 331 -6.08 -1.55 -38.63
CA TRP A 331 -5.58 -2.10 -37.37
C TRP A 331 -6.65 -2.79 -36.52
N LEU A 332 -7.92 -2.52 -36.82
CA LEU A 332 -9.06 -3.06 -36.09
C LEU A 332 -9.08 -4.61 -36.04
N PRO A 333 -8.75 -5.36 -37.11
CA PRO A 333 -8.71 -6.82 -37.03
C PRO A 333 -7.67 -7.34 -36.05
N LEU A 334 -6.48 -6.73 -36.03
CA LEU A 334 -5.41 -7.10 -35.08
C LEU A 334 -5.78 -6.70 -33.66
N ALA A 335 -6.36 -5.52 -33.46
CA ALA A 335 -6.80 -5.07 -32.13
C ALA A 335 -7.97 -5.92 -31.60
N ALA A 336 -8.93 -6.27 -32.46
CA ALA A 336 -10.03 -7.16 -32.11
C ALA A 336 -9.52 -8.56 -31.79
N SER A 337 -8.56 -9.08 -32.57
CA SER A 337 -7.96 -10.37 -32.26
C SER A 337 -7.23 -10.32 -30.92
N GLN A 338 -6.41 -9.31 -30.60
CA GLN A 338 -5.79 -9.17 -29.27
C GLN A 338 -6.79 -9.28 -28.12
N ILE A 339 -7.93 -8.57 -28.21
CA ILE A 339 -8.97 -8.57 -27.17
C ILE A 339 -9.66 -9.93 -27.10
N ILE A 340 -10.07 -10.50 -28.24
CA ILE A 340 -10.74 -11.80 -28.30
C ILE A 340 -9.83 -12.89 -27.75
N THR A 341 -8.53 -12.84 -28.05
CA THR A 341 -7.58 -13.89 -27.64
C THR A 341 -7.33 -13.93 -26.15
N THR A 342 -7.59 -12.84 -25.43
CA THR A 342 -7.55 -12.84 -23.96
C THR A 342 -8.67 -13.70 -23.35
N LEU A 343 -9.83 -13.77 -24.00
CA LEU A 343 -10.99 -14.58 -23.58
C LEU A 343 -10.88 -16.04 -24.03
N THR A 344 -10.44 -16.29 -25.26
CA THR A 344 -10.39 -17.64 -25.84
C THR A 344 -9.37 -18.55 -25.15
N LEU A 345 -8.30 -17.98 -24.58
CA LEU A 345 -7.34 -18.71 -23.75
C LEU A 345 -7.90 -19.14 -22.39
N GLY A 346 -9.08 -18.65 -21.98
CA GLY A 346 -9.69 -18.97 -20.69
C GLY A 346 -8.94 -18.40 -19.48
N VAL A 347 -7.98 -17.48 -19.69
CA VAL A 347 -7.16 -16.88 -18.63
C VAL A 347 -7.72 -15.55 -18.10
N HIS A 348 -8.69 -14.95 -18.80
CA HIS A 348 -9.37 -13.71 -18.40
C HIS A 348 -10.88 -13.93 -18.24
N TYR A 349 -11.50 -13.12 -17.37
CA TYR A 349 -12.96 -13.04 -17.25
C TYR A 349 -13.52 -12.17 -18.38
N VAL A 350 -14.83 -11.86 -18.44
CA VAL A 350 -15.35 -10.80 -19.32
C VAL A 350 -15.30 -9.44 -18.61
N VAL A 351 -15.54 -9.43 -17.30
CA VAL A 351 -15.59 -8.22 -16.48
C VAL A 351 -14.26 -7.47 -16.40
N ASP A 352 -13.13 -8.15 -16.50
CA ASP A 352 -11.79 -7.54 -16.51
C ASP A 352 -11.47 -6.85 -17.85
N LEU A 353 -12.05 -7.29 -18.97
CA LEU A 353 -12.02 -6.57 -20.25
C LEU A 353 -12.87 -5.29 -20.17
N ILE A 354 -14.01 -5.35 -19.49
CA ILE A 354 -14.84 -4.16 -19.25
C ILE A 354 -14.07 -3.17 -18.37
N ALA A 355 -13.42 -3.65 -17.30
CA ALA A 355 -12.59 -2.85 -16.41
C ALA A 355 -11.32 -2.26 -17.07
N ALA A 356 -10.86 -2.83 -18.19
CA ALA A 356 -9.75 -2.28 -18.97
C ALA A 356 -10.07 -0.93 -19.62
N VAL A 357 -11.35 -0.65 -19.94
CA VAL A 357 -11.77 0.61 -20.57
C VAL A 357 -11.54 1.83 -19.67
N PRO A 358 -12.06 1.89 -18.43
CA PRO A 358 -11.79 3.03 -17.54
C PRO A 358 -10.30 3.17 -17.22
N LEU A 359 -9.54 2.07 -17.11
CA LEU A 359 -8.09 2.14 -16.93
C LEU A 359 -7.39 2.80 -18.12
N ALA A 360 -7.75 2.44 -19.36
CA ALA A 360 -7.19 3.05 -20.57
C ALA A 360 -7.49 4.56 -20.64
N VAL A 361 -8.73 4.95 -20.30
CA VAL A 361 -9.15 6.36 -20.22
C VAL A 361 -8.35 7.12 -19.17
N LEU A 362 -8.17 6.54 -17.98
CA LEU A 362 -7.38 7.15 -16.90
C LEU A 362 -5.93 7.36 -17.34
N ALA A 363 -5.27 6.31 -17.85
CA ALA A 363 -3.89 6.36 -18.28
C ALA A 363 -3.67 7.40 -19.38
N TRP A 364 -4.58 7.48 -20.35
CA TRP A 364 -4.51 8.50 -21.40
C TRP A 364 -4.75 9.92 -20.88
N SER A 365 -5.71 10.10 -19.95
CA SER A 365 -6.00 11.40 -19.34
C SER A 365 -4.81 11.92 -18.54
N LEU A 366 -4.14 11.03 -17.79
CA LEU A 366 -2.90 11.34 -17.07
C LEU A 366 -1.76 11.67 -18.04
N ALA A 367 -1.60 10.89 -19.11
CA ALA A 367 -0.62 11.15 -20.16
C ALA A 367 -0.83 12.49 -20.84
N GLU A 368 -2.08 12.86 -21.10
CA GLU A 368 -2.43 14.15 -21.66
C GLU A 368 -2.14 15.30 -20.69
N ALA A 369 -2.55 15.17 -19.42
CA ALA A 369 -2.25 16.16 -18.40
C ALA A 369 -0.74 16.34 -18.23
N ALA A 370 0.03 15.25 -18.23
CA ALA A 370 1.48 15.25 -18.17
C ALA A 370 2.09 15.94 -19.39
N THR A 371 1.76 15.48 -20.61
CA THR A 371 2.37 16.02 -21.84
C THR A 371 2.02 17.47 -22.14
N ARG A 372 0.88 17.98 -21.67
CA ARG A 372 0.49 19.40 -21.74
C ARG A 372 1.16 20.26 -20.67
N ARG A 373 1.35 19.71 -19.47
CA ARG A 373 2.02 20.40 -18.36
C ARG A 373 3.54 20.42 -18.54
N PHE A 374 4.05 19.49 -19.34
CA PHE A 374 5.45 19.28 -19.68
C PHE A 374 5.70 19.24 -21.21
N PRO A 375 5.51 20.35 -21.95
CA PRO A 375 5.94 20.46 -23.35
C PRO A 375 7.48 20.45 -23.49
N PRO A 376 8.04 19.92 -24.61
CA PRO A 376 9.46 19.98 -24.96
C PRO A 376 9.96 21.42 -25.08
N GLU A 377 11.26 21.63 -24.89
CA GLU A 377 11.92 22.95 -24.99
C GLU A 377 11.79 23.56 -26.40
N ASP A 378 11.73 22.73 -27.45
CA ASP A 378 11.72 23.17 -28.86
C ASP A 378 10.34 23.05 -29.55
N ALA A 379 9.30 22.63 -28.83
CA ALA A 379 7.99 22.42 -29.42
C ALA A 379 7.11 23.66 -29.26
N ALA A 380 6.51 24.13 -30.37
CA ALA A 380 5.39 25.06 -30.29
C ALA A 380 4.35 24.50 -29.30
N PRO A 381 3.89 25.27 -28.30
CA PRO A 381 2.88 24.79 -27.37
C PRO A 381 1.71 24.25 -28.17
N LEU A 382 1.21 23.07 -27.79
CA LEU A 382 -0.01 22.52 -28.39
C LEU A 382 -1.03 23.67 -28.45
N PRO A 383 -1.53 24.03 -29.64
CA PRO A 383 -2.36 25.22 -29.79
C PRO A 383 -3.50 25.15 -28.79
N PRO A 384 -3.85 26.27 -28.14
CA PRO A 384 -4.95 26.29 -27.19
C PRO A 384 -6.18 25.73 -27.91
N LEU A 385 -6.81 24.71 -27.32
CA LEU A 385 -8.08 24.20 -27.80
C LEU A 385 -9.01 25.40 -27.97
N ARG A 386 -9.37 25.74 -29.21
CA ARG A 386 -10.34 26.80 -29.49
C ARG A 386 -11.64 26.39 -28.80
N GLY A 387 -11.95 27.09 -27.72
CA GLY A 387 -12.97 26.66 -26.77
C GLY A 387 -12.71 27.30 -25.42
N ASP A 388 -13.56 28.28 -25.16
CA ASP A 388 -13.67 29.14 -23.98
C ASP A 388 -13.25 28.48 -22.65
N ALA A 389 -12.45 29.17 -21.84
CA ALA A 389 -11.93 28.63 -20.57
C ALA A 389 -13.05 28.29 -19.56
N THR A 390 -14.23 28.89 -19.74
CA THR A 390 -15.49 28.62 -19.04
C THR A 390 -16.06 27.22 -19.32
N ILE A 391 -15.75 26.63 -20.48
CA ILE A 391 -16.22 25.29 -20.88
C ILE A 391 -15.22 24.18 -20.48
N ARG A 392 -13.96 24.52 -20.18
CA ARG A 392 -12.85 23.56 -19.94
C ARG A 392 -12.89 22.82 -18.61
N ARG A 393 -13.12 23.55 -17.51
CA ARG A 393 -13.20 22.95 -16.15
C ARG A 393 -14.36 21.96 -16.00
N PRO A 394 -15.59 22.24 -16.48
CA PRO A 394 -16.68 21.28 -16.35
C PRO A 394 -16.41 19.99 -17.15
N ARG A 395 -15.73 20.03 -18.31
CA ARG A 395 -15.47 18.82 -19.12
C ARG A 395 -14.47 17.84 -18.48
N LEU A 396 -13.38 18.35 -17.90
CA LEU A 396 -12.40 17.53 -17.15
C LEU A 396 -13.00 17.01 -15.84
N LEU A 397 -13.85 17.81 -15.17
CA LEU A 397 -14.59 17.36 -13.99
C LEU A 397 -15.63 16.29 -14.35
N VAL A 398 -16.28 16.38 -15.52
CA VAL A 398 -17.19 15.35 -16.02
C VAL A 398 -16.44 14.07 -16.39
N LEU A 399 -15.25 14.16 -16.98
CA LEU A 399 -14.42 12.98 -17.27
C LEU A 399 -13.92 12.31 -15.98
N ALA A 400 -13.42 13.10 -15.02
CA ALA A 400 -12.99 12.60 -13.72
C ALA A 400 -14.16 12.02 -12.91
N GLY A 401 -15.34 12.67 -12.95
CA GLY A 401 -16.56 12.20 -12.32
C GLY A 401 -17.08 10.91 -12.96
N ALA A 402 -17.06 10.81 -14.29
CA ALA A 402 -17.43 9.58 -14.99
C ALA A 402 -16.47 8.43 -14.66
N LEU A 403 -15.17 8.68 -14.65
CA LEU A 403 -14.17 7.68 -14.27
C LEU A 403 -14.32 7.24 -12.81
N ALA A 404 -14.51 8.18 -11.89
CA ALA A 404 -14.75 7.87 -10.48
C ALA A 404 -16.04 7.07 -10.28
N ALA A 405 -17.11 7.42 -11.00
CA ALA A 405 -18.36 6.68 -10.99
C ALA A 405 -18.19 5.27 -11.57
N SER A 406 -17.42 5.09 -12.65
CA SER A 406 -17.15 3.77 -13.24
C SER A 406 -16.30 2.89 -12.32
N VAL A 407 -15.29 3.44 -11.66
CA VAL A 407 -14.47 2.70 -10.68
C VAL A 407 -15.31 2.34 -9.45
N ALA A 408 -16.10 3.28 -8.93
CA ALA A 408 -17.02 3.02 -7.83
C ALA A 408 -18.07 1.95 -8.18
N ALA A 409 -18.61 2.00 -9.41
CA ALA A 409 -19.56 1.02 -9.90
C ALA A 409 -18.92 -0.36 -10.13
N LEU A 410 -17.66 -0.45 -10.56
CA LEU A 410 -16.92 -1.72 -10.67
C LEU A 410 -16.70 -2.36 -9.28
N VAL A 411 -16.28 -1.56 -8.31
CA VAL A 411 -16.12 -2.02 -6.92
C VAL A 411 -17.46 -2.47 -6.36
N PHE A 412 -18.51 -1.67 -6.54
CA PHE A 412 -19.86 -2.01 -6.08
C PHE A 412 -20.45 -3.23 -6.80
N TRP A 413 -20.20 -3.42 -8.10
CA TRP A 413 -20.70 -4.59 -8.84
C TRP A 413 -20.11 -5.89 -8.32
N GLY A 414 -18.85 -5.91 -7.88
CA GLY A 414 -18.26 -7.13 -7.28
C GLY A 414 -18.90 -7.53 -5.98
N VAL A 415 -19.34 -6.51 -5.26
CA VAL A 415 -20.02 -6.60 -3.98
C VAL A 415 -21.50 -6.96 -4.19
N ALA A 416 -22.12 -6.42 -5.24
CA ALA A 416 -23.52 -6.59 -5.61
C ALA A 416 -23.80 -7.74 -6.59
N ALA A 417 -22.78 -8.46 -7.06
CA ALA A 417 -22.92 -9.58 -7.99
C ALA A 417 -23.86 -10.72 -7.51
N PRO A 418 -24.10 -10.96 -6.20
CA PRO A 418 -25.12 -11.91 -5.78
C PRO A 418 -26.57 -11.35 -5.78
N LEU A 419 -26.78 -10.08 -6.14
CA LEU A 419 -28.11 -9.47 -6.22
C LEU A 419 -28.90 -9.94 -7.46
N PRO A 420 -30.23 -9.85 -7.43
CA PRO A 420 -31.08 -10.19 -8.57
C PRO A 420 -30.69 -9.42 -9.85
N PRO A 421 -30.88 -10.02 -11.05
CA PRO A 421 -30.52 -9.41 -12.32
C PRO A 421 -31.04 -7.97 -12.52
N TRP A 422 -32.24 -7.66 -12.02
CA TRP A 422 -32.82 -6.33 -12.16
C TRP A 422 -32.06 -5.21 -11.40
N LEU A 423 -31.26 -5.54 -10.38
CA LEU A 423 -30.34 -4.63 -9.69
C LEU A 423 -28.94 -4.64 -10.31
N ALA A 424 -28.47 -5.79 -10.76
CA ALA A 424 -27.14 -5.95 -11.37
C ALA A 424 -27.04 -5.24 -12.72
N TRP A 425 -28.08 -5.30 -13.57
CA TRP A 425 -28.04 -4.80 -14.93
C TRP A 425 -27.90 -3.26 -15.05
N PRO A 426 -28.58 -2.43 -14.23
CA PRO A 426 -28.33 -0.98 -14.19
C PRO A 426 -26.88 -0.63 -13.80
N LEU A 427 -26.27 -1.40 -12.88
CA LEU A 427 -24.88 -1.21 -12.45
C LEU A 427 -23.91 -1.62 -13.55
N THR A 428 -24.16 -2.75 -14.21
CA THR A 428 -23.44 -3.16 -15.43
C THR A 428 -23.53 -2.09 -16.51
N ALA A 429 -24.71 -1.50 -16.74
CA ALA A 429 -24.89 -0.42 -17.68
C ALA A 429 -24.05 0.81 -17.30
N LEU A 430 -23.97 1.18 -16.02
CA LEU A 430 -23.08 2.24 -15.53
C LEU A 430 -21.60 1.92 -15.77
N VAL A 431 -21.17 0.70 -15.45
CA VAL A 431 -19.78 0.23 -15.63
C VAL A 431 -19.39 0.16 -17.10
N VAL A 432 -20.30 -0.20 -18.01
CA VAL A 432 -20.03 -0.31 -19.45
C VAL A 432 -20.20 1.04 -20.16
N LEU A 433 -21.32 1.74 -19.93
CA LEU A 433 -21.67 2.94 -20.69
C LEU A 433 -20.89 4.18 -20.26
N ALA A 434 -20.62 4.37 -18.96
CA ALA A 434 -19.91 5.57 -18.50
C ALA A 434 -18.46 5.65 -19.02
N PRO A 435 -17.67 4.55 -19.02
CA PRO A 435 -16.36 4.54 -19.65
C PRO A 435 -16.43 4.65 -21.17
N LEU A 436 -17.47 4.12 -21.83
CA LEU A 436 -17.63 4.28 -23.28
C LEU A 436 -17.93 5.73 -23.66
N ILE A 437 -18.73 6.45 -22.87
CA ILE A 437 -18.96 7.89 -23.04
C ILE A 437 -17.65 8.65 -22.80
N ALA A 438 -16.88 8.28 -21.78
CA ALA A 438 -15.58 8.86 -21.47
C ALA A 438 -14.54 8.58 -22.58
N ALA A 439 -14.47 7.35 -23.08
CA ALA A 439 -13.60 6.90 -24.16
C ALA A 439 -13.99 7.56 -25.48
N ARG A 440 -15.29 7.66 -25.79
CA ARG A 440 -15.76 8.42 -26.96
C ARG A 440 -15.27 9.87 -26.90
N ARG A 441 -15.39 10.54 -25.75
CA ARG A 441 -14.88 11.90 -25.55
C ARG A 441 -13.35 11.96 -25.65
N LEU A 442 -12.64 10.94 -25.18
CA LEU A 442 -11.19 10.77 -25.34
C LEU A 442 -10.79 10.75 -26.82
N PHE A 443 -11.50 9.93 -27.60
CA PHE A 443 -11.28 9.75 -29.03
C PHE A 443 -11.62 11.03 -29.81
N GLU A 444 -12.74 11.68 -29.50
CA GLU A 444 -13.10 12.99 -30.06
C GLU A 444 -12.02 14.06 -29.78
N HIS A 445 -11.42 14.04 -28.59
CA HIS A 445 -10.37 14.98 -28.20
C HIS A 445 -9.00 14.66 -28.84
N ALA A 446 -8.72 13.39 -29.15
CA ALA A 446 -7.53 13.02 -29.92
C ALA A 446 -7.56 13.66 -31.33
N SER A 447 -8.73 13.80 -31.94
CA SER A 447 -8.92 14.45 -33.25
C SER A 447 -8.66 15.96 -33.25
N ASP A 448 -8.79 16.64 -32.10
CA ASP A 448 -8.62 18.09 -31.98
C ASP A 448 -7.16 18.53 -31.83
N THR A 449 -6.20 17.59 -31.85
CA THR A 449 -4.77 17.90 -31.73
C THR A 449 -4.22 18.37 -33.10
N PRO A 450 -3.84 19.64 -33.30
CA PRO A 450 -3.44 20.09 -34.63
C PRO A 450 -2.10 19.49 -35.04
N ARG A 451 -1.99 19.15 -36.34
CA ARG A 451 -0.75 18.68 -36.96
C ARG A 451 0.28 19.81 -36.96
N ALA A 452 1.10 19.90 -35.92
CA ALA A 452 2.20 20.86 -35.88
C ALA A 452 3.32 20.40 -36.84
N LYS A 453 3.65 21.22 -37.85
CA LYS A 453 4.92 21.14 -38.58
C LYS A 453 6.00 21.84 -37.74
N ILE A 454 7.18 21.22 -37.64
CA ILE A 454 8.32 21.70 -36.86
C ILE A 454 9.02 22.87 -37.59
N PRO A 455 9.34 24.00 -36.92
CA PRO A 455 10.38 24.94 -37.37
C PRO A 455 11.78 24.41 -37.04
N ALA A 456 12.79 24.82 -37.83
CA ALA A 456 14.19 24.40 -37.73
C ALA A 456 14.80 24.52 -36.30
N PRO A 457 15.82 23.71 -35.95
CA PRO A 457 16.36 23.64 -34.59
C PRO A 457 17.00 24.97 -34.17
N HIS A 458 16.44 25.61 -33.14
CA HIS A 458 17.10 26.73 -32.46
C HIS A 458 18.09 26.20 -31.41
N ARG A 459 19.14 26.99 -31.18
CA ARG A 459 20.14 26.73 -30.13
C ARG A 459 19.49 26.76 -28.75
N PRO A 460 19.97 25.95 -27.79
CA PRO A 460 19.38 25.87 -26.45
C PRO A 460 19.70 27.14 -25.67
N ASP A 461 18.72 28.04 -25.56
CA ASP A 461 18.69 28.99 -24.46
C ASP A 461 18.23 28.27 -23.18
N ALA A 462 18.75 28.73 -22.04
CA ALA A 462 18.81 28.03 -20.75
C ALA A 462 17.61 27.14 -20.33
N PRO A 463 17.86 26.01 -19.63
CA PRO A 463 16.88 24.96 -19.46
C PRO A 463 15.66 25.39 -18.62
N VAL A 464 14.47 25.26 -19.22
CA VAL A 464 13.15 25.30 -18.56
C VAL A 464 12.96 24.09 -17.61
N PHE A 465 13.92 23.16 -17.63
CA PHE A 465 13.95 21.90 -16.90
C PHE A 465 13.92 22.04 -15.36
N ALA A 466 14.45 23.12 -14.80
CA ALA A 466 14.73 23.15 -13.36
C ALA A 466 13.58 23.48 -12.40
N PRO A 467 12.60 24.37 -12.69
CA PRO A 467 11.49 24.60 -11.75
C PRO A 467 10.60 23.35 -11.60
N ARG A 468 10.57 22.49 -12.63
CA ARG A 468 9.83 21.21 -12.62
C ARG A 468 10.58 20.13 -11.85
N LEU A 469 11.90 20.04 -12.05
CA LEU A 469 12.77 19.17 -11.28
C LEU A 469 12.73 19.53 -9.78
N LEU A 470 12.77 20.82 -9.46
CA LEU A 470 12.64 21.32 -8.08
C LEU A 470 11.28 20.96 -7.46
N ALA A 471 10.18 21.10 -8.22
CA ALA A 471 8.86 20.69 -7.75
C ALA A 471 8.80 19.17 -7.46
N GLY A 472 9.32 18.35 -8.38
CA GLY A 472 9.42 16.90 -8.18
C GLY A 472 10.29 16.53 -6.99
N ALA A 473 11.44 17.19 -6.82
CA ALA A 473 12.30 17.03 -5.66
C ALA A 473 11.56 17.40 -4.36
N VAL A 474 10.91 18.57 -4.29
CA VAL A 474 10.16 19.01 -3.10
C VAL A 474 9.01 18.06 -2.75
N PHE A 475 8.35 17.48 -3.75
CA PHE A 475 7.37 16.41 -3.52
C PHE A 475 8.03 15.15 -2.92
N CYS A 476 9.08 14.64 -3.55
CA CYS A 476 9.73 13.41 -3.11
C CYS A 476 10.43 13.54 -1.75
N THR A 477 10.98 14.71 -1.42
CA THR A 477 11.59 14.98 -0.10
C THR A 477 10.57 14.92 1.04
N GLY A 478 9.34 15.40 0.80
CA GLY A 478 8.24 15.19 1.73
C GLY A 478 7.89 13.71 1.86
N GLY A 479 8.00 12.95 0.77
CA GLY A 479 7.77 11.51 0.80
C GLY A 479 8.84 10.72 1.56
N THR A 480 10.12 10.99 1.33
CA THR A 480 11.24 10.33 2.02
C THR A 480 11.25 10.64 3.51
N ALA A 481 10.90 11.88 3.88
CA ALA A 481 10.67 12.30 5.26
C ALA A 481 9.67 11.39 5.99
N LEU A 482 8.51 11.15 5.37
CA LEU A 482 7.44 10.35 5.97
C LEU A 482 7.73 8.85 5.99
N ILE A 483 8.57 8.33 5.07
CA ILE A 483 9.08 6.95 5.19
C ILE A 483 9.98 6.84 6.42
N LEU A 484 10.93 7.77 6.58
CA LEU A 484 11.85 7.76 7.72
C LEU A 484 11.09 7.85 9.04
N GLU A 485 10.12 8.76 9.14
CA GLU A 485 9.29 8.92 10.34
C GLU A 485 8.58 7.62 10.74
N GLN A 486 7.85 7.00 9.81
CA GLN A 486 7.11 5.76 10.06
C GLN A 486 8.06 4.59 10.41
N VAL A 487 9.18 4.43 9.71
CA VAL A 487 10.12 3.34 10.03
C VAL A 487 10.81 3.59 11.37
N ALA A 488 11.21 4.83 11.66
CA ALA A 488 11.89 5.15 12.90
C ALA A 488 10.98 4.97 14.12
N GLU A 489 9.68 5.31 14.01
CA GLU A 489 8.68 4.99 15.04
C GLU A 489 8.65 3.48 15.33
N LYS A 490 8.57 2.67 14.26
CA LYS A 490 8.55 1.21 14.37
C LYS A 490 9.83 0.67 14.99
N TYR A 491 11.00 1.11 14.52
CA TYR A 491 12.28 0.65 15.03
C TYR A 491 12.47 1.05 16.50
N LEU A 492 12.19 2.30 16.86
CA LEU A 492 12.33 2.75 18.23
C LEU A 492 11.32 2.09 19.17
N SER A 493 10.13 1.69 18.71
CA SER A 493 9.17 0.94 19.54
C SER A 493 9.73 -0.36 20.11
N THR A 494 10.75 -0.98 19.48
CA THR A 494 11.37 -2.21 19.99
C THR A 494 12.22 -1.96 21.24
N LEU A 495 12.69 -0.73 21.46
CA LEU A 495 13.55 -0.32 22.59
C LEU A 495 12.84 0.59 23.59
N LEU A 496 11.88 1.39 23.13
CA LEU A 496 11.14 2.35 23.95
C LEU A 496 9.83 1.77 24.49
N GLY A 497 9.28 0.75 23.81
CA GLY A 497 7.96 0.17 24.09
C GLY A 497 6.97 0.43 22.95
N SER A 498 5.99 -0.47 22.80
CA SER A 498 4.87 -0.30 21.85
C SER A 498 3.70 0.52 22.42
N SER A 499 3.91 1.23 23.54
CA SER A 499 2.89 2.05 24.19
C SER A 499 2.73 3.43 23.52
N ARG A 500 1.53 4.03 23.60
CA ARG A 500 1.31 5.40 23.08
C ARG A 500 2.20 6.47 23.75
N PRO A 501 2.54 6.39 25.05
CA PRO A 501 3.56 7.26 25.64
C PRO A 501 4.92 7.18 24.93
N ALA A 502 5.39 5.98 24.58
CA ALA A 502 6.65 5.80 23.86
C ALA A 502 6.59 6.41 22.44
N ALA A 503 5.48 6.22 21.72
CA ALA A 503 5.26 6.87 20.43
C ALA A 503 5.21 8.41 20.55
N THR A 504 4.65 8.94 21.64
CA THR A 504 4.63 10.39 21.90
C THR A 504 6.02 10.96 22.10
N LEU A 505 6.92 10.23 22.78
CA LEU A 505 8.32 10.63 22.92
C LEU A 505 9.04 10.73 21.57
N VAL A 506 8.85 9.74 20.69
CA VAL A 506 9.38 9.74 19.31
C VAL A 506 8.89 10.98 18.56
N LEU A 507 7.59 11.25 18.62
CA LEU A 507 6.96 12.42 18.00
C LEU A 507 7.54 13.74 18.53
N VAL A 508 7.67 13.87 19.85
CA VAL A 508 8.22 15.07 20.50
C VAL A 508 9.67 15.32 20.04
N VAL A 509 10.51 14.29 20.01
CA VAL A 509 11.90 14.41 19.54
C VAL A 509 11.92 14.82 18.05
N TYR A 510 11.08 14.18 17.23
CA TYR A 510 10.99 14.45 15.80
C TYR A 510 10.61 15.91 15.52
N PHE A 511 9.53 16.41 16.13
CA PHE A 511 9.11 17.80 15.97
C PHE A 511 10.08 18.79 16.61
N THR A 512 10.70 18.45 17.74
CA THR A 512 11.76 19.28 18.33
C THR A 512 12.92 19.46 17.36
N GLY A 513 13.35 18.39 16.69
CA GLY A 513 14.37 18.47 15.64
C GLY A 513 13.95 19.35 14.46
N LEU A 514 12.70 19.22 13.97
CA LEU A 514 12.17 20.12 12.93
C LEU A 514 12.22 21.60 13.38
N ALA A 515 11.86 21.89 14.64
CA ALA A 515 11.86 23.24 15.21
C ALA A 515 13.27 23.83 15.28
N LEU A 516 14.20 23.06 15.84
CA LEU A 516 15.60 23.47 15.98
C LEU A 516 16.27 23.61 14.61
N GLY A 517 16.00 22.70 13.68
CA GLY A 517 16.49 22.77 12.30
C GLY A 517 16.03 24.04 11.59
N ALA A 518 14.76 24.40 11.76
CA ALA A 518 14.21 25.64 11.20
C ALA A 518 14.85 26.89 11.81
N ALA A 519 15.18 26.87 13.11
CA ALA A 519 15.79 27.98 13.82
C ALA A 519 17.30 28.16 13.51
N LEU A 520 18.03 27.05 13.34
CA LEU A 520 19.48 27.02 13.14
C LEU A 520 19.91 27.29 11.68
N CYS A 521 18.96 27.34 10.74
CA CYS A 521 19.23 27.49 9.32
C CYS A 521 19.95 28.81 8.96
N PRO A 522 21.06 28.80 8.17
CA PRO A 522 21.78 30.00 7.76
C PRO A 522 20.94 30.96 6.90
N LYS A 523 20.90 32.23 7.30
CA LYS A 523 20.03 33.29 6.73
C LYS A 523 20.50 33.89 5.38
N LYS A 524 21.48 33.29 4.70
CA LYS A 524 22.09 33.86 3.48
C LYS A 524 21.60 33.11 2.23
N SER A 525 21.25 33.81 1.15
CA SER A 525 20.78 33.20 -0.10
C SER A 525 21.88 32.48 -0.90
N ALA A 526 23.15 32.91 -0.77
CA ALA A 526 24.26 32.34 -1.53
C ALA A 526 24.48 30.85 -1.22
N GLY A 527 24.45 29.99 -2.25
CA GLY A 527 24.71 28.55 -2.12
C GLY A 527 23.53 27.71 -1.63
N ALA A 528 22.29 28.23 -1.64
CA ALA A 528 21.11 27.52 -1.12
C ALA A 528 20.85 26.16 -1.80
N SER A 529 21.06 26.03 -3.11
CA SER A 529 20.97 24.75 -3.84
C SER A 529 21.93 23.69 -3.29
N ARG A 530 23.20 24.08 -3.06
CA ARG A 530 24.21 23.19 -2.49
C ARG A 530 23.87 22.81 -1.04
N ARG A 531 23.34 23.75 -0.25
CA ARG A 531 22.90 23.44 1.12
C ARG A 531 21.72 22.47 1.13
N LEU A 532 20.70 22.69 0.31
CA LEU A 532 19.60 21.73 0.16
C LEU A 532 20.12 20.35 -0.25
N ALA A 533 21.04 20.30 -1.23
CA ALA A 533 21.69 19.05 -1.63
C ALA A 533 22.43 18.36 -0.47
N ILE A 534 23.18 19.10 0.35
CA ILE A 534 23.87 18.58 1.54
C ILE A 534 22.86 18.02 2.54
N LEU A 535 21.77 18.74 2.82
CA LEU A 535 20.72 18.30 3.74
C LEU A 535 20.08 16.99 3.24
N GLU A 536 19.74 16.91 1.95
CA GLU A 536 19.16 15.69 1.37
C GLU A 536 20.13 14.51 1.38
N LEU A 537 21.40 14.73 1.01
CA LEU A 537 22.42 13.69 1.04
C LEU A 537 22.68 13.21 2.47
N PHE A 538 22.62 14.11 3.45
CA PHE A 538 22.75 13.76 4.85
C PHE A 538 21.56 12.90 5.32
N ILE A 539 20.32 13.30 5.01
CA ILE A 539 19.12 12.51 5.34
C ILE A 539 19.20 11.13 4.67
N ALA A 540 19.59 11.07 3.40
CA ALA A 540 19.77 9.82 2.67
C ALA A 540 20.83 8.91 3.32
N ALA A 541 21.98 9.48 3.70
CA ALA A 541 23.03 8.75 4.41
C ALA A 541 22.55 8.28 5.78
N TRP A 542 21.73 9.07 6.48
CA TRP A 542 21.16 8.69 7.77
C TRP A 542 20.14 7.55 7.65
N CYS A 543 19.29 7.56 6.61
CA CYS A 543 18.40 6.43 6.30
C CYS A 543 19.20 5.15 6.05
N ALA A 544 20.29 5.23 5.29
CA ALA A 544 21.18 4.09 5.06
C ALA A 544 21.88 3.63 6.35
N LEU A 545 22.33 4.56 7.20
CA LEU A 545 22.93 4.26 8.50
C LEU A 545 21.92 3.56 9.41
N LEU A 546 20.68 4.04 9.49
CA LEU A 546 19.62 3.41 10.27
C LEU A 546 19.33 1.99 9.77
N ALA A 547 19.27 1.79 8.45
CA ALA A 547 19.06 0.47 7.83
C ALA A 547 20.20 -0.53 8.12
N LEU A 548 21.44 -0.05 8.24
CA LEU A 548 22.61 -0.88 8.49
C LEU A 548 22.85 -1.15 9.98
N ALA A 549 22.76 -0.11 10.81
CA ALA A 549 23.36 -0.11 12.13
C ALA A 549 22.34 -0.30 13.28
N PHE A 550 21.06 0.01 13.09
CA PHE A 550 20.08 0.01 14.19
C PHE A 550 20.06 -1.32 14.96
N PHE A 551 19.84 -2.42 14.24
CA PHE A 551 19.83 -3.77 14.82
C PHE A 551 21.22 -4.36 15.10
N ALA A 552 22.30 -3.66 14.73
CA ALA A 552 23.65 -4.07 15.14
C ALA A 552 23.98 -3.58 16.55
N VAL A 553 23.28 -2.55 17.03
CA VAL A 553 23.51 -1.94 18.34
C VAL A 553 22.34 -2.08 19.31
N ASP A 554 21.18 -2.56 18.86
CA ASP A 554 19.95 -2.70 19.66
C ASP A 554 20.16 -3.51 20.95
N GLN A 555 20.90 -4.62 20.90
CA GLN A 555 21.22 -5.43 22.08
C GLN A 555 22.08 -4.67 23.09
N ARG A 556 23.02 -3.85 22.62
CA ARG A 556 23.85 -2.99 23.48
C ARG A 556 23.02 -1.88 24.12
N LEU A 557 22.09 -1.31 23.36
CA LEU A 557 21.15 -0.31 23.87
C LEU A 557 20.19 -0.92 24.90
N GLY A 558 19.73 -2.15 24.67
CA GLY A 558 18.90 -2.89 25.63
C GLY A 558 19.61 -3.17 26.95
N SER A 559 20.88 -3.58 26.89
CA SER A 559 21.71 -3.78 28.09
C SER A 559 22.03 -2.47 28.82
N TRP A 560 22.19 -1.37 28.08
CA TRP A 560 22.31 -0.03 28.67
C TRP A 560 21.00 0.44 29.35
N LEU A 561 19.83 0.17 28.76
CA LEU A 561 18.53 0.42 29.39
C LEU A 561 18.37 -0.39 30.67
N ALA A 562 18.79 -1.66 30.66
CA ALA A 562 18.77 -2.54 31.83
C ALA A 562 19.65 -2.01 32.97
N ALA A 563 20.76 -1.33 32.67
CA ALA A 563 21.64 -0.75 33.69
C ALA A 563 21.02 0.44 34.44
N HIS A 564 20.00 1.08 33.87
CA HIS A 564 19.32 2.25 34.44
C HIS A 564 17.91 1.92 34.97
N GLU A 565 17.55 0.63 35.06
CA GLU A 565 16.22 0.18 35.48
C GLU A 565 15.89 0.52 36.94
N SER A 566 16.91 0.65 37.80
CA SER A 566 16.74 0.96 39.23
C SER A 566 16.15 2.35 39.50
N SER A 567 16.13 3.24 38.49
CA SER A 567 15.54 4.57 38.59
C SER A 567 14.65 4.85 37.38
N ALA A 568 13.35 5.04 37.63
CA ALA A 568 12.38 5.37 36.58
C ALA A 568 12.77 6.64 35.80
N TYR A 569 13.39 7.62 36.48
CA TYR A 569 13.92 8.83 35.85
C TYR A 569 15.12 8.54 34.96
N ALA A 570 16.07 7.71 35.43
CA ALA A 570 17.24 7.32 34.65
C ALA A 570 16.83 6.50 33.42
N LEU A 571 15.88 5.58 33.55
CA LEU A 571 15.34 4.79 32.44
C LEU A 571 14.61 5.67 31.41
N SER A 572 13.80 6.63 31.87
CA SER A 572 13.08 7.56 30.98
C SER A 572 14.04 8.51 30.25
N ALA A 573 15.04 9.04 30.95
CA ALA A 573 16.12 9.83 30.35
C ALA A 573 16.91 9.01 29.33
N SER A 574 17.14 7.72 29.64
CA SER A 574 17.84 6.79 28.75
C SER A 574 17.06 6.55 27.45
N ARG A 575 15.76 6.28 27.58
CA ARG A 575 14.82 6.18 26.45
C ARG A 575 14.81 7.44 25.59
N ALA A 576 14.73 8.61 26.23
CA ALA A 576 14.79 9.89 25.53
C ALA A 576 16.12 10.09 24.79
N ALA A 577 17.25 9.72 25.40
CA ALA A 577 18.56 9.82 24.77
C ALA A 577 18.68 8.92 23.52
N ILE A 578 18.15 7.69 23.56
CA ILE A 578 18.11 6.80 22.38
C ILE A 578 17.26 7.41 21.27
N ALA A 579 16.07 7.92 21.60
CA ALA A 579 15.20 8.59 20.63
C ALA A 579 15.91 9.81 20.01
N VAL A 580 16.54 10.66 20.83
CA VAL A 580 17.32 11.82 20.40
C VAL A 580 18.47 11.42 19.47
N LEU A 581 19.24 10.40 19.83
CA LEU A 581 20.39 9.94 19.04
C LEU A 581 19.98 9.57 17.60
N TRP A 582 18.88 8.82 17.45
CA TRP A 582 18.46 8.31 16.15
C TRP A 582 17.59 9.26 15.34
N LEU A 583 16.77 10.10 15.99
CA LEU A 583 15.82 10.98 15.31
C LEU A 583 16.26 12.43 15.19
N LEU A 584 16.95 12.98 16.18
CA LEU A 584 17.25 14.41 16.19
C LEU A 584 18.12 14.84 15.00
N PRO A 585 19.20 14.12 14.62
CA PRO A 585 20.04 14.52 13.49
C PRO A 585 19.31 14.66 12.15
N PRO A 586 18.57 13.65 11.64
CA PRO A 586 17.87 13.78 10.36
C PRO A 586 16.75 14.82 10.43
N THR A 587 16.06 14.94 11.57
CA THR A 587 14.94 15.88 11.72
C THR A 587 15.40 17.33 11.80
N LEU A 588 16.58 17.61 12.38
CA LEU A 588 17.25 18.90 12.26
C LEU A 588 17.51 19.26 10.79
N ALA A 589 17.99 18.30 10.00
CA ALA A 589 18.22 18.52 8.57
C ALA A 589 16.91 18.78 7.81
N MET A 590 15.86 18.02 8.11
CA MET A 590 14.52 18.19 7.53
C MET A 590 13.91 19.54 7.88
N GLY A 591 14.03 19.99 9.13
CA GLY A 591 13.55 21.30 9.60
C GLY A 591 14.23 22.47 8.89
N ALA A 592 15.49 22.31 8.49
CA ALA A 592 16.26 23.32 7.78
C ALA A 592 15.90 23.44 6.28
N GLN A 593 15.20 22.45 5.68
CA GLN A 593 14.88 22.44 4.25
C GLN A 593 14.00 23.63 3.84
N LEU A 594 12.88 23.86 4.53
CA LEU A 594 11.91 24.90 4.15
C LEU A 594 12.49 26.32 4.27
N PRO A 595 13.19 26.71 5.35
CA PRO A 595 13.85 28.01 5.42
C PRO A 595 14.96 28.17 4.37
N THR A 596 15.71 27.11 4.07
CA THR A 596 16.73 27.14 3.00
C THR A 596 16.09 27.37 1.63
N LEU A 597 14.96 26.70 1.36
CA LEU A 597 14.18 26.86 0.15
C LEU A 597 13.59 28.28 0.03
N ALA A 598 13.04 28.82 1.13
CA ALA A 598 12.54 30.19 1.17
C ALA A 598 13.65 31.21 0.89
N ALA A 599 14.84 31.03 1.48
CA ALA A 599 16.01 31.87 1.22
C ALA A 599 16.51 31.78 -0.23
N ALA A 600 16.31 30.64 -0.92
CA ALA A 600 16.62 30.47 -2.34
C ALA A 600 15.62 31.17 -3.27
N LEU A 601 14.36 31.32 -2.85
CA LEU A 601 13.26 31.87 -3.65
C LEU A 601 13.06 33.38 -3.43
N HIS A 602 13.38 33.91 -2.25
CA HIS A 602 13.28 35.35 -1.95
C HIS A 602 14.27 36.23 -2.74
N SER A 603 15.27 35.65 -3.42
CA SER A 603 16.12 36.39 -4.36
C SER A 603 15.40 36.81 -5.66
N THR A 604 14.14 36.45 -5.87
CA THR A 604 13.33 36.80 -7.05
C THR A 604 11.97 37.41 -6.65
N PRO A 605 11.77 38.74 -6.80
CA PRO A 605 10.58 39.45 -6.32
C PRO A 605 9.26 38.98 -6.96
N GLU A 606 9.27 38.49 -8.20
CA GLU A 606 8.08 37.94 -8.88
C GLU A 606 7.60 36.58 -8.32
N PHE A 607 8.43 35.90 -7.51
CA PHE A 607 8.20 34.51 -7.10
C PHE A 607 7.99 34.29 -5.60
N ALA A 608 8.21 35.28 -4.73
CA ALA A 608 8.39 35.07 -3.29
C ALA A 608 7.22 34.39 -2.55
N ASP A 609 6.04 35.02 -2.45
CA ASP A 609 4.98 34.54 -1.54
C ASP A 609 4.14 33.39 -2.12
N ALA A 610 3.68 33.54 -3.36
CA ALA A 610 2.79 32.57 -3.99
C ALA A 610 3.50 31.26 -4.37
N SER A 611 4.83 31.26 -4.53
CA SER A 611 5.60 30.05 -4.88
C SER A 611 6.01 29.26 -3.65
N LEU A 612 6.34 29.93 -2.53
CA LEU A 612 6.68 29.23 -1.28
C LEU A 612 5.49 28.44 -0.72
N THR A 613 4.28 29.04 -0.69
CA THR A 613 3.07 28.32 -0.27
C THR A 613 2.76 27.14 -1.21
N ARG A 614 3.03 27.28 -2.52
CA ARG A 614 2.84 26.19 -3.49
C ARG A 614 3.81 25.04 -3.26
N LEU A 615 5.08 25.32 -2.98
CA LEU A 615 6.10 24.31 -2.71
C LEU A 615 5.86 23.61 -1.37
N TYR A 616 5.45 24.34 -0.33
CA TYR A 616 5.01 23.74 0.94
C TYR A 616 3.82 22.80 0.75
N ALA A 617 2.79 23.22 0.00
CA ALA A 617 1.65 22.35 -0.31
C ALA A 617 2.04 21.12 -1.14
N LEU A 618 3.07 21.24 -1.99
CA LEU A 618 3.58 20.13 -2.78
C LEU A 618 4.41 19.14 -1.94
N ASN A 619 5.20 19.64 -1.00
CA ASN A 619 5.91 18.84 -0.02
C ASN A 619 4.93 18.01 0.84
N LEU A 620 3.89 18.66 1.37
CA LEU A 620 2.81 17.98 2.10
C LEU A 620 2.04 16.97 1.23
N ALA A 621 1.85 17.26 -0.06
CA ALA A 621 1.22 16.31 -0.97
C ALA A 621 2.09 15.06 -1.19
N GLY A 622 3.42 15.22 -1.24
CA GLY A 622 4.36 14.09 -1.31
C GLY A 622 4.40 13.28 -0.03
N ALA A 623 4.45 13.96 1.12
CA ALA A 623 4.31 13.36 2.44
C ALA A 623 3.02 12.53 2.55
N CYS A 624 1.87 13.10 2.17
CA CYS A 624 0.58 12.41 2.13
C CYS A 624 0.61 11.16 1.24
N ALA A 625 1.13 11.27 0.01
CA ALA A 625 1.18 10.16 -0.94
C ALA A 625 2.02 8.98 -0.42
N PHE A 626 3.17 9.27 0.20
CA PHE A 626 4.06 8.24 0.75
C PHE A 626 3.57 7.74 2.11
N CYS A 627 2.83 8.54 2.88
CA CYS A 627 2.16 8.11 4.09
C CYS A 627 1.14 7.01 3.81
N PHE A 628 0.26 7.20 2.81
CA PHE A 628 -0.66 6.15 2.38
C PHE A 628 0.07 5.00 1.66
N GLY A 629 1.03 5.32 0.80
CA GLY A 629 1.71 4.34 -0.03
C GLY A 629 2.70 3.45 0.71
N ALA A 630 3.33 3.91 1.79
CA ALA A 630 4.39 3.14 2.44
C ALA A 630 3.88 1.85 3.10
N PRO A 631 2.84 1.84 3.97
CA PRO A 631 2.33 0.60 4.54
C PRO A 631 1.65 -0.30 3.51
N VAL A 632 0.91 0.29 2.57
CA VAL A 632 0.14 -0.48 1.56
C VAL A 632 1.07 -1.14 0.56
N LEU A 633 2.07 -0.41 0.07
CA LEU A 633 2.95 -0.84 -1.00
C LEU A 633 4.34 -1.20 -0.47
N LEU A 634 5.07 -0.22 0.05
CA LEU A 634 6.51 -0.33 0.25
C LEU A 634 6.89 -1.32 1.37
N PHE A 635 6.23 -1.25 2.52
CA PHE A 635 6.49 -2.12 3.67
C PHE A 635 6.07 -3.56 3.39
N ASN A 636 4.95 -3.76 2.68
CA ASN A 636 4.57 -5.08 2.18
C ASN A 636 5.65 -5.64 1.24
N LEU A 637 6.17 -4.84 0.30
CA LEU A 637 7.15 -5.31 -0.70
C LEU A 637 8.51 -5.68 -0.15
N VAL A 638 9.13 -4.74 0.57
CA VAL A 638 10.55 -4.76 0.89
C VAL A 638 10.81 -4.70 2.39
N GLY A 639 9.75 -4.71 3.20
CA GLY A 639 9.83 -4.53 4.65
C GLY A 639 10.23 -3.12 5.06
N ALA A 640 10.23 -2.85 6.37
CA ALA A 640 10.64 -1.56 6.92
C ALA A 640 12.11 -1.23 6.57
N ASN A 641 13.00 -2.22 6.57
CA ASN A 641 14.41 -2.01 6.22
C ASN A 641 14.62 -1.66 4.74
N GLY A 642 13.92 -2.36 3.84
CA GLY A 642 13.97 -2.05 2.41
C GLY A 642 13.38 -0.68 2.09
N ALA A 643 12.39 -0.23 2.87
CA ALA A 643 11.86 1.12 2.73
C ALA A 643 12.87 2.21 3.08
N LEU A 644 13.73 1.99 4.09
CA LEU A 644 14.84 2.90 4.39
C LEU A 644 15.85 2.94 3.24
N TRP A 645 16.18 1.81 2.63
CA TRP A 645 17.03 1.78 1.44
C TRP A 645 16.42 2.51 0.25
N PHE A 646 15.11 2.36 0.05
CA PHE A 646 14.38 3.11 -0.96
C PHE A 646 14.42 4.62 -0.68
N ALA A 647 14.17 5.04 0.56
CA ALA A 647 14.24 6.44 0.96
C ALA A 647 15.67 7.01 0.82
N ALA A 648 16.70 6.22 1.17
CA ALA A 648 18.11 6.59 0.98
C ALA A 648 18.46 6.75 -0.49
N GLY A 649 18.08 5.79 -1.34
CA GLY A 649 18.33 5.86 -2.78
C GLY A 649 17.62 7.06 -3.43
N LEU A 650 16.34 7.26 -3.13
CA LEU A 650 15.56 8.38 -3.65
C LEU A 650 16.10 9.73 -3.15
N GLY A 651 16.41 9.83 -1.86
CA GLY A 651 17.01 11.02 -1.26
C GLY A 651 18.38 11.36 -1.86
N ALA A 652 19.22 10.35 -2.11
CA ALA A 652 20.52 10.53 -2.74
C ALA A 652 20.39 11.03 -4.18
N LEU A 653 19.45 10.46 -4.96
CA LEU A 653 19.15 10.93 -6.32
C LEU A 653 18.70 12.39 -6.33
N ILE A 654 17.85 12.79 -5.39
CA ILE A 654 17.40 14.18 -5.24
C ILE A 654 18.55 15.09 -4.83
N GLY A 655 19.34 14.68 -3.83
CA GLY A 655 20.51 15.43 -3.38
C GLY A 655 21.51 15.67 -4.51
N LEU A 656 21.82 14.65 -5.31
CA LEU A 656 22.67 14.78 -6.50
C LEU A 656 22.05 15.69 -7.58
N ALA A 657 20.73 15.61 -7.78
CA ALA A 657 20.01 16.48 -8.72
C ALA A 657 19.99 17.95 -8.25
N LEU A 658 19.96 18.22 -6.94
CA LEU A 658 20.07 19.56 -6.38
C LEU A 658 21.53 20.06 -6.37
N TRP A 659 22.50 19.14 -6.33
CA TRP A 659 23.93 19.44 -6.35
C TRP A 659 24.39 19.95 -7.72
N SER A 660 23.84 19.40 -8.81
CA SER A 660 24.10 19.86 -10.18
C SER A 660 23.62 21.30 -10.45
N GLY A 661 22.84 21.86 -9.52
CA GLY A 661 22.55 23.28 -9.39
C GLY A 661 21.15 23.67 -9.88
N LEU A 662 20.45 24.47 -9.09
CA LEU A 662 19.31 25.26 -9.56
C LEU A 662 19.81 26.31 -10.57
N PRO A 663 19.12 26.55 -11.70
CA PRO A 663 19.56 27.51 -12.68
C PRO A 663 19.67 28.88 -12.04
N ARG A 664 20.80 29.51 -12.31
CA ARG A 664 20.97 30.94 -12.07
C ARG A 664 20.06 31.67 -13.05
N PRO A 665 19.20 32.58 -12.60
CA PRO A 665 18.52 33.49 -13.50
C PRO A 665 19.57 34.23 -14.33
N SER A 666 19.30 34.41 -15.62
CA SER A 666 20.11 35.27 -16.48
C SER A 666 20.18 36.66 -15.85
N ALA A 667 21.39 37.17 -15.66
CA ALA A 667 21.63 38.52 -15.19
C ALA A 667 21.23 39.49 -16.31
N ALA A 668 19.95 39.84 -16.39
CA ALA A 668 19.46 40.87 -17.29
C ALA A 668 18.45 41.77 -16.58
N SER A 669 18.71 43.08 -16.68
CA SER A 669 18.02 44.26 -16.15
C SER A 669 18.22 44.58 -14.66
N GLY A 670 19.00 45.63 -14.44
CA GLY A 670 19.23 46.26 -13.14
C GLY A 670 18.08 47.13 -12.66
N HIS A 671 18.26 47.62 -11.43
CA HIS A 671 17.35 48.44 -10.60
C HIS A 671 16.32 47.67 -9.78
N ALA A 672 16.79 46.88 -8.81
CA ALA A 672 16.01 46.61 -7.61
C ALA A 672 16.21 47.78 -6.62
N PRO A 673 15.15 48.48 -6.16
CA PRO A 673 15.30 49.47 -5.11
C PRO A 673 15.83 48.79 -3.87
N ARG A 674 16.97 49.30 -3.39
CA ARG A 674 17.63 48.96 -2.13
C ARG A 674 16.80 49.52 -0.97
N ALA A 675 15.51 49.18 -0.89
CA ALA A 675 14.67 49.54 0.24
C ALA A 675 15.18 48.72 1.43
N LEU A 676 15.77 49.41 2.40
CA LEU A 676 16.26 48.83 3.63
C LEU A 676 15.21 47.87 4.20
N ALA A 677 15.55 46.58 4.25
CA ALA A 677 14.87 45.60 5.07
C ALA A 677 15.07 46.01 6.54
N ARG A 678 14.23 46.94 7.02
CA ARG A 678 14.05 47.18 8.46
C ARG A 678 13.64 45.85 9.05
N ARG A 679 14.47 45.29 9.93
CA ARG A 679 14.13 44.15 10.80
C ARG A 679 13.00 44.60 11.72
N VAL A 680 11.75 44.49 11.27
CA VAL A 680 10.61 44.73 12.14
C VAL A 680 10.54 43.56 13.14
N PRO A 681 10.55 43.80 14.46
CA PRO A 681 10.34 42.73 15.43
C PRO A 681 9.00 42.04 15.15
N VAL A 682 8.98 40.71 15.13
CA VAL A 682 7.71 39.96 15.05
C VAL A 682 6.89 40.32 16.28
N ALA A 683 5.71 40.91 16.07
CA ALA A 683 4.85 41.28 17.20
C ALA A 683 4.48 40.03 18.02
N PRO A 684 4.52 40.08 19.37
CA PRO A 684 4.24 38.92 20.23
C PRO A 684 2.93 38.19 19.92
N ARG A 685 1.90 38.94 19.48
CA ARG A 685 0.61 38.38 19.06
C ARG A 685 0.72 37.32 17.96
N PHE A 686 1.65 37.48 17.00
CA PHE A 686 1.82 36.53 15.91
C PHE A 686 2.54 35.26 16.37
N LEU A 687 3.50 35.39 17.30
CA LEU A 687 4.12 34.23 17.95
C LEU A 687 3.09 33.45 18.77
N GLY A 688 2.25 34.15 19.55
CA GLY A 688 1.16 33.54 20.30
C GLY A 688 0.12 32.85 19.41
N SER A 689 -0.24 33.46 18.28
CA SER A 689 -1.16 32.84 17.30
C SER A 689 -0.54 31.63 16.60
N ALA A 690 0.75 31.68 16.27
CA ALA A 690 1.48 30.54 15.71
C ALA A 690 1.53 29.38 16.72
N PHE A 691 1.88 29.67 17.98
CA PHE A 691 1.86 28.68 19.07
C PHE A 691 0.47 28.07 19.25
N ALA A 692 -0.58 28.89 19.35
CA ALA A 692 -1.94 28.40 19.52
C ALA A 692 -2.42 27.54 18.33
N ALA A 693 -2.01 27.89 17.09
CA ALA A 693 -2.32 27.10 15.91
C ALA A 693 -1.67 25.71 15.97
N GLY A 694 -0.38 25.64 16.30
CA GLY A 694 0.33 24.37 16.47
C GLY A 694 -0.21 23.53 17.62
N PHE A 695 -0.51 24.18 18.75
CA PHE A 695 -1.11 23.55 19.93
C PHE A 695 -2.45 22.91 19.60
N ALA A 696 -3.37 23.67 19.00
CA ALA A 696 -4.69 23.16 18.61
C ALA A 696 -4.59 22.02 17.58
N PHE A 697 -3.64 22.12 16.64
CA PHE A 697 -3.44 21.10 15.62
C PHE A 697 -3.01 19.75 16.21
N PHE A 698 -1.97 19.72 17.05
CA PHE A 698 -1.55 18.45 17.66
C PHE A 698 -2.49 17.95 18.74
N THR A 699 -3.19 18.83 19.46
CA THR A 699 -4.26 18.38 20.35
C THR A 699 -5.32 17.59 19.59
N LEU A 700 -5.80 18.12 18.47
CA LEU A 700 -6.80 17.43 17.66
C LEU A 700 -6.25 16.16 17.01
N GLU A 701 -5.02 16.20 16.49
CA GLU A 701 -4.39 15.02 15.90
C GLU A 701 -4.22 13.86 16.89
N VAL A 702 -3.77 14.15 18.12
CA VAL A 702 -3.65 13.14 19.18
C VAL A 702 -5.03 12.59 19.60
N VAL A 703 -6.04 13.45 19.73
CA VAL A 703 -7.40 13.00 20.04
C VAL A 703 -8.00 12.15 18.92
N TRP A 704 -7.84 12.54 17.66
CA TRP A 704 -8.33 11.74 16.53
C TRP A 704 -7.61 10.40 16.42
N PHE A 705 -6.30 10.35 16.69
CA PHE A 705 -5.57 9.08 16.75
C PHE A 705 -6.11 8.15 17.84
N HIS A 706 -6.42 8.74 19.01
CA HIS A 706 -7.04 8.01 20.11
C HIS A 706 -8.41 7.43 19.73
N LEU A 707 -9.26 8.21 19.07
CA LEU A 707 -10.63 7.82 18.70
C LEU A 707 -10.73 6.80 17.57
N ILE A 708 -9.82 6.87 16.58
CA ILE A 708 -9.81 5.93 15.44
C ILE A 708 -9.63 4.49 15.91
N GLY A 709 -8.87 4.26 16.99
CA GLY A 709 -8.67 2.92 17.55
C GLY A 709 -10.00 2.24 17.87
N ALA A 710 -10.93 2.92 18.54
CA ALA A 710 -12.26 2.38 18.86
C ALA A 710 -13.22 2.40 17.68
N ALA A 711 -13.18 3.46 16.86
CA ALA A 711 -14.12 3.63 15.75
C ALA A 711 -13.85 2.70 14.56
N CYS A 712 -12.59 2.32 14.30
CA CYS A 712 -12.18 1.59 13.10
C CYS A 712 -11.22 0.41 13.36
N GLY A 713 -10.77 0.21 14.60
CA GLY A 713 -9.74 -0.76 14.97
C GLY A 713 -8.32 -0.18 14.95
N ALA A 714 -7.42 -0.80 15.73
CA ALA A 714 -6.05 -0.34 15.94
C ALA A 714 -5.02 -1.16 15.13
N SER A 715 -5.19 -1.23 13.80
CA SER A 715 -4.22 -1.88 12.90
C SER A 715 -3.03 -0.96 12.59
N VAL A 716 -1.98 -1.50 11.97
CA VAL A 716 -0.84 -0.71 11.47
C VAL A 716 -1.24 0.31 10.41
N TYR A 717 -2.37 0.10 9.72
CA TYR A 717 -2.88 0.99 8.68
C TYR A 717 -3.61 2.21 9.26
N SER A 718 -4.21 2.09 10.45
CA SER A 718 -4.99 3.16 11.09
C SER A 718 -4.18 4.44 11.37
N PHE A 719 -2.91 4.31 11.76
CA PHE A 719 -2.01 5.46 11.96
C PHE A 719 -1.76 6.23 10.66
N SER A 720 -1.35 5.50 9.62
CA SER A 720 -1.03 6.05 8.31
C SER A 720 -2.24 6.65 7.61
N LEU A 721 -3.43 6.09 7.88
CA LEU A 721 -4.72 6.62 7.44
C LEU A 721 -4.97 8.01 8.04
N LEU A 722 -4.88 8.15 9.36
CA LEU A 722 -5.09 9.45 10.03
C LEU A 722 -4.08 10.49 9.54
N LEU A 723 -2.79 10.15 9.64
CA LEU A 723 -1.70 11.07 9.28
C LEU A 723 -1.83 11.51 7.81
N GLY A 724 -2.13 10.57 6.90
CA GLY A 724 -2.38 10.87 5.50
C GLY A 724 -3.56 11.83 5.28
N LEU A 725 -4.67 11.67 6.00
CA LEU A 725 -5.84 12.56 5.91
C LEU A 725 -5.56 13.95 6.48
N VAL A 726 -4.82 14.04 7.60
CA VAL A 726 -4.40 15.31 8.19
C VAL A 726 -3.48 16.06 7.23
N LEU A 727 -2.47 15.40 6.67
CA LEU A 727 -1.56 15.96 5.67
C LEU A 727 -2.29 16.38 4.40
N LEU A 728 -3.29 15.60 3.95
CA LEU A 728 -4.16 15.99 2.84
C LEU A 728 -4.93 17.27 3.17
N GLY A 729 -5.47 17.40 4.38
CA GLY A 729 -6.16 18.59 4.85
C GLY A 729 -5.26 19.84 4.81
N LEU A 730 -4.03 19.72 5.32
CA LEU A 730 -3.02 20.77 5.27
C LEU A 730 -2.62 21.14 3.83
N ALA A 731 -2.43 20.15 2.95
CA ALA A 731 -2.08 20.38 1.54
C ALA A 731 -3.21 21.10 0.79
N LEU A 732 -4.47 20.74 1.05
CA LEU A 732 -5.65 21.39 0.50
C LEU A 732 -5.78 22.84 1.01
N ALA A 733 -5.53 23.07 2.30
CA ALA A 733 -5.49 24.40 2.90
C ALA A 733 -4.42 25.29 2.23
N GLY A 734 -3.18 24.80 2.11
CA GLY A 734 -2.09 25.50 1.44
C GLY A 734 -2.41 25.84 -0.01
N ARG A 735 -3.02 24.90 -0.75
CA ARG A 735 -3.46 25.13 -2.14
C ARG A 735 -4.57 26.18 -2.27
N ARG A 736 -5.52 26.23 -1.33
CA ARG A 736 -6.58 27.25 -1.30
C ARG A 736 -5.98 28.64 -1.08
N ILE A 737 -5.06 28.76 -0.12
CA ILE A 737 -4.36 30.00 0.23
C ILE A 737 -3.47 30.49 -0.93
N ALA A 738 -2.79 29.56 -1.62
CA ALA A 738 -1.96 29.87 -2.79
C ALA A 738 -2.78 30.37 -4.00
N ARG A 739 -4.09 30.10 -4.04
CA ARG A 739 -5.02 30.58 -5.08
C ARG A 739 -5.72 31.89 -4.73
N GLY A 740 -5.27 32.57 -3.67
CA GLY A 740 -5.88 33.80 -3.19
C GLY A 740 -7.14 33.61 -2.34
N GLY A 741 -7.55 32.37 -2.06
CA GLY A 741 -8.68 32.09 -1.17
C GLY A 741 -8.30 32.42 0.27
N THR A 742 -8.82 33.52 0.81
CA THR A 742 -8.64 33.89 2.22
C THR A 742 -9.99 34.05 2.90
N THR A 743 -10.28 33.15 3.84
CA THR A 743 -11.44 33.27 4.73
C THR A 743 -11.02 34.15 5.92
N ALA A 744 -11.82 35.16 6.27
CA ALA A 744 -11.55 36.01 7.44
C ALA A 744 -11.39 35.16 8.70
N LEU A 745 -10.41 35.48 9.57
CA LEU A 745 -10.09 34.69 10.76
C LEU A 745 -11.32 34.40 11.66
N PRO A 746 -12.24 35.35 11.94
CA PRO A 746 -13.45 35.06 12.72
C PRO A 746 -14.37 34.03 12.06
N ARG A 747 -14.51 34.07 10.73
CA ARG A 747 -15.28 33.06 9.97
C ARG A 747 -14.61 31.70 10.04
N LEU A 748 -13.28 31.66 9.90
CA LEU A 748 -12.51 30.42 9.96
C LEU A 748 -12.67 29.73 11.32
N LEU A 749 -12.50 30.50 12.41
CA LEU A 749 -12.65 30.01 13.78
C LEU A 749 -14.08 29.60 14.10
N ALA A 750 -15.09 30.36 13.65
CA ALA A 750 -16.50 29.98 13.85
C ALA A 750 -16.88 28.72 13.06
N SER A 751 -16.40 28.58 11.81
CA SER A 751 -16.57 27.34 11.04
C SER A 751 -15.87 26.17 11.71
N LEU A 752 -14.66 26.36 12.24
CA LEU A 752 -13.94 25.32 12.96
C LEU A 752 -14.71 24.87 14.20
N ALA A 753 -15.28 25.80 14.97
CA ALA A 753 -16.10 25.50 16.14
C ALA A 753 -17.31 24.62 15.79
N VAL A 754 -18.09 25.01 14.77
CA VAL A 754 -19.25 24.22 14.31
C VAL A 754 -18.82 22.86 13.80
N THR A 755 -17.77 22.80 12.98
CA THR A 755 -17.27 21.55 12.44
C THR A 755 -16.78 20.60 13.54
N LEU A 756 -16.03 21.09 14.52
CA LEU A 756 -15.58 20.27 15.66
C LEU A 756 -16.73 19.78 16.52
N ALA A 757 -17.75 20.62 16.77
CA ALA A 757 -18.94 20.20 17.52
C ALA A 757 -19.72 19.09 16.78
N VAL A 758 -19.94 19.26 15.48
CA VAL A 758 -20.65 18.28 14.65
C VAL A 758 -19.84 16.98 14.53
N THR A 759 -18.57 17.03 14.14
CA THR A 759 -17.77 15.81 13.96
C THR A 759 -17.47 15.15 15.31
N GLY A 760 -17.36 15.93 16.39
CA GLY A 760 -17.27 15.46 17.78
C GLY A 760 -18.46 14.58 18.17
N ALA A 761 -19.69 14.99 17.84
CA ALA A 761 -20.91 14.23 18.16
C ALA A 761 -21.06 12.92 17.38
N LEU A 762 -20.41 12.82 16.21
CA LEU A 762 -20.58 11.68 15.31
C LEU A 762 -19.70 10.47 15.67
N TRP A 763 -18.62 10.66 16.45
CA TRP A 763 -17.65 9.60 16.75
C TRP A 763 -18.25 8.29 17.30
N PRO A 764 -19.17 8.28 18.28
CA PRO A 764 -19.78 7.04 18.78
C PRO A 764 -20.48 6.23 17.69
N TRP A 765 -21.06 6.90 16.69
CA TRP A 765 -21.93 6.29 15.68
C TRP A 765 -21.17 5.77 14.45
N VAL A 766 -19.89 6.09 14.31
CA VAL A 766 -19.08 5.75 13.13
C VAL A 766 -19.02 4.24 12.93
N GLY A 767 -18.73 3.49 14.01
CA GLY A 767 -18.65 2.04 13.97
C GLY A 767 -19.96 1.44 13.46
N ARG A 768 -21.10 1.88 14.00
CA ARG A 768 -22.43 1.41 13.57
C ARG A 768 -22.71 1.73 12.12
N ALA A 769 -22.40 2.95 11.66
CA ALA A 769 -22.58 3.35 10.27
C ALA A 769 -21.74 2.47 9.33
N LEU A 770 -20.48 2.22 9.70
CA LEU A 770 -19.58 1.30 8.98
C LEU A 770 -20.15 -0.12 8.90
N ALA A 771 -20.61 -0.66 10.03
CA ALA A 771 -21.22 -1.99 10.09
C ALA A 771 -22.54 -2.07 9.29
N ALA A 772 -23.37 -1.03 9.31
CA ALA A 772 -24.62 -0.97 8.55
C ALA A 772 -24.34 -0.93 7.04
N VAL A 773 -23.38 -0.11 6.61
CA VAL A 773 -22.94 -0.08 5.21
C VAL A 773 -22.39 -1.44 4.80
N ASN A 774 -21.54 -2.06 5.63
CA ASN A 774 -21.03 -3.40 5.33
C ASN A 774 -22.09 -4.50 5.42
N GLY A 775 -23.15 -4.31 6.20
CA GLY A 775 -24.30 -5.20 6.27
C GLY A 775 -25.08 -5.24 4.95
N VAL A 776 -25.07 -4.14 4.18
CA VAL A 776 -25.68 -4.05 2.85
C VAL A 776 -24.71 -4.48 1.75
N LEU A 777 -23.43 -4.09 1.88
CA LEU A 777 -22.43 -4.37 0.87
C LEU A 777 -21.89 -5.82 0.97
N HIS A 778 -21.74 -6.37 2.16
CA HIS A 778 -21.03 -7.64 2.39
C HIS A 778 -19.59 -7.59 1.84
N LEU A 779 -18.83 -6.55 2.20
CA LEU A 779 -17.42 -6.46 1.87
C LEU A 779 -16.66 -7.58 2.60
N GLU A 780 -16.03 -8.44 1.82
CA GLU A 780 -15.10 -9.48 2.31
C GLU A 780 -13.64 -9.13 1.98
N TRP A 781 -13.44 -8.11 1.13
CA TRP A 781 -12.13 -7.64 0.71
C TRP A 781 -11.56 -6.60 1.66
N PHE A 782 -10.41 -6.92 2.25
CA PHE A 782 -9.70 -6.05 3.19
C PHE A 782 -9.56 -4.60 2.73
N TRP A 783 -9.03 -4.34 1.53
CA TRP A 783 -8.77 -2.97 1.09
C TRP A 783 -10.06 -2.19 0.79
N ALA A 784 -11.17 -2.85 0.44
CA ALA A 784 -12.47 -2.17 0.38
C ALA A 784 -12.95 -1.75 1.77
N GLY A 785 -12.73 -2.60 2.78
CA GLY A 785 -12.96 -2.24 4.18
C GLY A 785 -12.12 -1.06 4.64
N GLU A 786 -10.81 -1.08 4.35
CA GLU A 786 -9.91 0.02 4.69
C GLU A 786 -10.25 1.31 3.94
N LEU A 787 -10.69 1.23 2.68
CA LEU A 787 -11.21 2.38 1.94
C LEU A 787 -12.48 2.93 2.59
N LEU A 788 -13.43 2.06 2.97
CA LEU A 788 -14.66 2.47 3.66
C LEU A 788 -14.34 3.17 4.99
N LYS A 789 -13.43 2.61 5.80
CA LYS A 789 -12.91 3.25 7.02
C LYS A 789 -12.25 4.60 6.72
N THR A 790 -11.42 4.67 5.68
CA THR A 790 -10.76 5.90 5.26
C THR A 790 -11.76 6.99 4.90
N LEU A 791 -12.83 6.65 4.16
CA LEU A 791 -13.87 7.59 3.78
C LEU A 791 -14.68 8.08 5.00
N ALA A 792 -15.01 7.18 5.93
CA ALA A 792 -15.73 7.53 7.15
C ALA A 792 -14.90 8.47 8.04
N VAL A 793 -13.62 8.15 8.26
CA VAL A 793 -12.71 9.00 9.04
C VAL A 793 -12.43 10.32 8.32
N ALA A 794 -12.30 10.32 6.99
CA ALA A 794 -12.12 11.53 6.19
C ALA A 794 -13.29 12.51 6.37
N ALA A 795 -14.53 12.01 6.47
CA ALA A 795 -15.70 12.86 6.72
C ALA A 795 -15.62 13.61 8.06
N LEU A 796 -14.92 13.06 9.06
CA LEU A 796 -14.80 13.63 10.40
C LEU A 796 -13.56 14.50 10.57
N VAL A 797 -12.43 14.08 9.98
CA VAL A 797 -11.11 14.68 10.22
C VAL A 797 -10.77 15.73 9.15
N LEU A 798 -11.13 15.48 7.88
CA LEU A 798 -10.69 16.36 6.79
C LEU A 798 -11.29 17.77 6.88
N PRO A 799 -12.59 17.97 7.18
CA PRO A 799 -13.15 19.31 7.32
C PRO A 799 -12.45 20.18 8.38
N PRO A 800 -12.28 19.75 9.65
CA PRO A 800 -11.56 20.56 10.63
C PRO A 800 -10.07 20.70 10.29
N ALA A 801 -9.40 19.67 9.75
CA ALA A 801 -8.00 19.77 9.34
C ALA A 801 -7.76 20.81 8.24
N VAL A 802 -8.65 20.92 7.24
CA VAL A 802 -8.57 21.94 6.18
C VAL A 802 -8.77 23.35 6.75
N LEU A 803 -9.66 23.53 7.74
CA LEU A 803 -9.88 24.82 8.37
C LEU A 803 -8.69 25.22 9.24
N LEU A 804 -8.21 24.32 10.08
CA LEU A 804 -7.08 24.55 10.97
C LEU A 804 -5.78 24.76 10.20
N GLY A 805 -5.57 24.02 9.11
CA GLY A 805 -4.42 24.18 8.20
C GLY A 805 -4.35 25.53 7.50
N GLN A 806 -5.38 26.37 7.58
CA GLN A 806 -5.35 27.74 7.06
C GLN A 806 -4.84 28.76 8.09
N VAL A 807 -4.83 28.43 9.38
CA VAL A 807 -4.50 29.38 10.45
C VAL A 807 -3.02 29.78 10.38
N PHE A 808 -2.10 28.81 10.42
CA PHE A 808 -0.67 29.11 10.43
C PHE A 808 -0.15 29.80 9.16
N PRO A 809 -0.47 29.34 7.93
CA PRO A 809 -0.04 30.03 6.72
C PRO A 809 -0.60 31.46 6.60
N ARG A 810 -1.77 31.72 7.21
CA ARG A 810 -2.32 33.08 7.31
C ARG A 810 -1.53 33.93 8.30
N VAL A 811 -1.16 33.39 9.46
CA VAL A 811 -0.28 34.07 10.43
C VAL A 811 1.05 34.45 9.77
N LEU A 812 1.64 33.55 8.98
CA LEU A 812 2.87 33.84 8.22
C LEU A 812 2.68 35.01 7.23
N ARG A 813 1.57 35.01 6.47
CA ARG A 813 1.26 36.09 5.52
C ARG A 813 0.99 37.42 6.21
N ASP A 814 0.17 37.42 7.26
CA ASP A 814 -0.27 38.62 7.98
C ASP A 814 0.87 39.25 8.81
N ALA A 815 1.84 38.44 9.26
CA ALA A 815 3.03 38.92 9.95
C ALA A 815 4.02 39.65 9.01
N GLY A 816 4.16 39.14 7.77
CA GLY A 816 5.04 39.68 6.72
C GLY A 816 6.54 39.58 7.04
N GLY A 817 7.36 39.31 6.02
CA GLY A 817 8.78 39.66 5.98
C GLY A 817 9.80 38.53 5.78
N ASP A 818 11.02 38.68 6.30
CA ASP A 818 12.21 37.93 5.86
C ASP A 818 12.27 36.48 6.39
N GLY A 819 13.20 35.68 5.88
CA GLY A 819 13.35 34.26 6.25
C GLY A 819 13.60 34.03 7.75
N ALA A 820 14.11 35.02 8.49
CA ALA A 820 14.33 34.89 9.93
C ALA A 820 13.02 35.02 10.73
N GLN A 821 12.07 35.83 10.26
CA GLN A 821 10.74 35.93 10.86
C GLN A 821 9.92 34.67 10.61
N VAL A 822 9.99 34.10 9.39
CA VAL A 822 9.40 32.80 9.07
C VAL A 822 9.95 31.72 10.02
N GLY A 823 11.27 31.67 10.22
CA GLY A 823 11.90 30.74 11.16
C GLY A 823 11.38 30.87 12.60
N ARG A 824 11.19 32.10 13.12
CA ARG A 824 10.66 32.32 14.48
C ARG A 824 9.18 31.93 14.62
N LEU A 825 8.36 32.22 13.62
CA LEU A 825 6.95 31.83 13.62
C LEU A 825 6.79 30.30 13.49
N SER A 826 7.59 29.66 12.64
CA SER A 826 7.68 28.20 12.55
C SER A 826 8.11 27.58 13.88
N LEU A 827 9.12 28.15 14.55
CA LEU A 827 9.55 27.70 15.88
C LEU A 827 8.41 27.79 16.90
N ALA A 828 7.71 28.92 16.96
CA ALA A 828 6.58 29.10 17.88
C ALA A 828 5.45 28.09 17.59
N ASN A 829 5.12 27.87 16.31
CA ASN A 829 4.14 26.87 15.91
C ASN A 829 4.54 25.46 16.33
N ILE A 830 5.78 25.05 16.04
CA ILE A 830 6.27 23.71 16.39
C ILE A 830 6.38 23.53 17.91
N ALA A 831 6.76 24.57 18.66
CA ALA A 831 6.70 24.53 20.12
C ALA A 831 5.26 24.33 20.62
N GLY A 832 4.29 25.00 19.97
CA GLY A 832 2.87 24.75 20.18
C GLY A 832 2.48 23.30 19.90
N CYS A 833 2.93 22.74 18.77
CA CYS A 833 2.72 21.33 18.41
C CYS A 833 3.19 20.37 19.51
N VAL A 834 4.43 20.53 19.98
CA VAL A 834 5.02 19.71 21.05
C VAL A 834 4.22 19.84 22.35
N ALA A 835 3.89 21.07 22.75
CA ALA A 835 3.10 21.32 23.94
C ALA A 835 1.68 20.74 23.83
N GLY A 836 1.04 20.84 22.66
CA GLY A 836 -0.28 20.28 22.40
C GLY A 836 -0.29 18.76 22.48
N ALA A 837 0.70 18.09 21.87
CA ALA A 837 0.81 16.63 21.94
C ALA A 837 1.01 16.12 23.37
N LEU A 838 1.92 16.76 24.13
CA LEU A 838 2.19 16.41 25.53
C LEU A 838 0.99 16.70 26.44
N ALA A 839 0.40 17.90 26.35
CA ALA A 839 -0.74 18.28 27.16
C ALA A 839 -1.95 17.37 26.89
N THR A 840 -2.12 16.93 25.65
CA THR A 840 -3.25 16.07 25.28
C THR A 840 -3.06 14.64 25.77
N GLY A 841 -1.90 14.03 25.49
CA GLY A 841 -1.63 12.64 25.85
C GLY A 841 -1.50 12.40 27.36
N PHE A 842 -0.89 13.35 28.09
CA PHE A 842 -0.63 13.21 29.52
C PHE A 842 -1.55 14.05 30.42
N GLY A 843 -2.39 14.92 29.85
CA GLY A 843 -3.29 15.80 30.60
C GLY A 843 -4.75 15.69 30.15
N PHE A 844 -5.07 16.11 28.93
CA PHE A 844 -6.46 16.23 28.48
C PHE A 844 -7.16 14.88 28.35
N ILE A 845 -6.56 13.88 27.71
CA ILE A 845 -7.19 12.54 27.58
C ILE A 845 -7.35 11.87 28.97
N PRO A 846 -6.31 11.76 29.81
CA PRO A 846 -6.45 11.10 31.12
C PRO A 846 -7.43 11.77 32.09
N HIS A 847 -7.61 13.10 32.03
CA HIS A 847 -8.43 13.84 32.99
C HIS A 847 -9.79 14.31 32.45
N LEU A 848 -9.85 14.74 31.19
CA LEU A 848 -11.08 15.24 30.56
C LEU A 848 -11.71 14.17 29.65
N GLY A 849 -10.92 13.26 29.08
CA GLY A 849 -11.36 12.35 28.02
C GLY A 849 -11.44 13.03 26.65
N ALA A 850 -11.47 12.24 25.59
CA ALA A 850 -11.47 12.71 24.21
C ALA A 850 -12.71 13.56 23.88
N GLU A 851 -13.88 13.18 24.41
CA GLU A 851 -15.15 13.90 24.22
C GLU A 851 -15.04 15.36 24.67
N HIS A 852 -14.70 15.58 25.94
CA HIS A 852 -14.60 16.92 26.51
C HIS A 852 -13.43 17.70 25.92
N THR A 853 -12.36 17.02 25.47
CA THR A 853 -11.24 17.67 24.78
C THR A 853 -11.69 18.25 23.42
N LEU A 854 -12.48 17.51 22.64
CA LEU A 854 -13.06 18.03 21.38
C LEU A 854 -14.06 19.17 21.64
N ALA A 855 -14.94 19.01 22.63
CA ALA A 855 -15.89 20.04 23.04
C ALA A 855 -15.18 21.33 23.49
N GLY A 856 -14.12 21.21 24.28
CA GLY A 856 -13.27 22.32 24.70
C GLY A 856 -12.59 23.01 23.52
N GLY A 857 -12.07 22.24 22.55
CA GLY A 857 -11.50 22.78 21.31
C GLY A 857 -12.54 23.57 20.48
N ALA A 858 -13.76 23.06 20.36
CA ALA A 858 -14.86 23.73 19.69
C ALA A 858 -15.25 25.04 20.42
N LEU A 859 -15.33 25.02 21.75
CA LEU A 859 -15.64 26.18 22.57
C LEU A 859 -14.56 27.27 22.43
N LEU A 860 -13.27 26.90 22.52
CA LEU A 860 -12.16 27.83 22.35
C LEU A 860 -12.14 28.46 20.95
N ALA A 861 -12.44 27.67 19.90
CA ALA A 861 -12.58 28.21 18.55
C ALA A 861 -13.75 29.21 18.44
N ALA A 862 -14.90 28.92 19.08
CA ALA A 862 -16.04 29.82 19.10
C ALA A 862 -15.74 31.13 19.86
N LEU A 863 -15.11 31.03 21.04
CA LEU A 863 -14.68 32.18 21.83
C LEU A 863 -13.63 33.02 21.08
N GLY A 864 -12.67 32.37 20.42
CA GLY A 864 -11.69 33.05 19.56
C GLY A 864 -12.33 33.79 18.38
N ALA A 865 -13.39 33.21 17.79
CA ALA A 865 -14.18 33.87 16.75
C ALA A 865 -14.90 35.12 17.28
N LEU A 866 -15.49 35.05 18.48
CA LEU A 866 -16.17 36.16 19.15
C LEU A 866 -15.19 37.25 19.60
N ALA A 867 -14.00 36.89 20.09
CA ALA A 867 -12.98 37.83 20.53
C ALA A 867 -12.30 38.56 19.36
N SER A 868 -12.18 37.90 18.20
CA SER A 868 -11.61 38.48 16.98
C SER A 868 -12.59 39.41 16.23
N TRP A 869 -13.73 39.70 16.84
CA TRP A 869 -14.84 40.47 16.27
C TRP A 869 -14.60 41.98 16.33
N ARG A 870 -14.52 42.66 15.17
CA ARG A 870 -14.37 44.14 15.12
C ARG A 870 -15.34 44.88 14.20
N ARG A 871 -16.15 44.22 13.34
CA ARG A 871 -17.19 44.86 12.48
C ARG A 871 -18.39 43.93 12.20
N LEU A 872 -19.57 44.55 12.03
CA LEU A 872 -20.93 43.97 11.85
C LEU A 872 -21.06 42.97 10.67
N VAL A 873 -21.01 41.67 10.94
CA VAL A 873 -21.46 40.61 10.01
C VAL A 873 -22.26 39.57 10.80
N HIS A 874 -23.53 39.32 10.48
CA HIS A 874 -24.33 38.43 11.35
C HIS A 874 -23.86 36.95 11.33
N LEU A 875 -23.27 36.51 10.22
CA LEU A 875 -22.94 35.09 9.99
C LEU A 875 -21.87 34.48 10.94
N PRO A 876 -20.69 35.09 11.21
CA PRO A 876 -19.67 34.47 12.05
C PRO A 876 -20.08 34.43 13.53
N ARG A 877 -20.87 35.43 13.98
CA ARG A 877 -21.50 35.43 15.31
C ARG A 877 -22.52 34.32 15.43
N ALA A 878 -23.43 34.18 14.45
CA ALA A 878 -24.41 33.10 14.44
C ALA A 878 -23.74 31.72 14.42
N LEU A 879 -22.65 31.54 13.67
CA LEU A 879 -21.89 30.29 13.65
C LEU A 879 -21.16 30.03 14.98
N ALA A 880 -20.55 31.05 15.60
CA ALA A 880 -19.89 30.87 16.90
C ALA A 880 -20.90 30.54 18.01
N VAL A 881 -22.03 31.26 18.06
CA VAL A 881 -23.13 30.97 18.98
C VAL A 881 -23.73 29.60 18.68
N GLY A 882 -23.92 29.25 17.41
CA GLY A 882 -24.39 27.93 16.99
C GLY A 882 -23.43 26.81 17.39
N GLY A 883 -22.12 27.03 17.29
CA GLY A 883 -21.10 26.09 17.78
C GLY A 883 -21.17 25.88 19.28
N ILE A 884 -21.30 26.96 20.07
CA ILE A 884 -21.50 26.87 21.53
C ILE A 884 -22.79 26.14 21.84
N ALA A 885 -23.90 26.52 21.20
CA ALA A 885 -25.19 25.87 21.39
C ALA A 885 -25.12 24.38 21.05
N LEU A 886 -24.48 23.99 19.95
CA LEU A 886 -24.27 22.59 19.60
C LEU A 886 -23.51 21.84 20.71
N VAL A 887 -22.40 22.38 21.20
CA VAL A 887 -21.64 21.75 22.30
C VAL A 887 -22.49 21.59 23.56
N LEU A 888 -23.34 22.56 23.89
CA LEU A 888 -24.18 22.52 25.10
C LEU A 888 -25.43 21.66 24.96
N LEU A 889 -25.96 21.49 23.73
CA LEU A 889 -27.21 20.77 23.47
C LEU A 889 -27.01 19.32 23.05
N LEU A 890 -25.83 18.95 22.58
CA LEU A 890 -25.53 17.58 22.19
C LEU A 890 -25.43 16.68 23.44
N PRO A 891 -26.04 15.49 23.43
CA PRO A 891 -25.95 14.57 24.55
C PRO A 891 -24.52 14.04 24.71
N ALA A 892 -24.18 13.68 25.94
CA ALA A 892 -22.93 12.99 26.23
C ALA A 892 -22.81 11.68 25.42
N TRP A 893 -21.59 11.28 25.09
CA TRP A 893 -21.36 10.08 24.29
C TRP A 893 -21.89 8.82 24.97
N ASP A 894 -22.58 7.99 24.17
CA ASP A 894 -22.79 6.59 24.53
C ASP A 894 -21.46 5.84 24.41
N ARG A 895 -20.81 5.64 25.56
CA ARG A 895 -19.51 4.98 25.68
C ARG A 895 -19.56 3.53 25.20
N LEU A 896 -20.66 2.82 25.45
CA LEU A 896 -20.81 1.45 24.99
C LEU A 896 -20.94 1.40 23.48
N GLU A 897 -21.66 2.34 22.88
CA GLU A 897 -21.79 2.42 21.43
C GLU A 897 -20.44 2.64 20.74
N LEU A 898 -19.64 3.57 21.26
CA LEU A 898 -18.28 3.83 20.75
C LEU A 898 -17.40 2.58 20.81
N THR A 899 -17.53 1.77 21.87
CA THR A 899 -16.71 0.57 22.09
C THR A 899 -17.43 -0.73 21.81
N ARG A 900 -18.54 -0.73 21.05
CA ARG A 900 -19.33 -1.96 20.85
C ARG A 900 -18.63 -3.00 19.95
N GLY A 901 -17.62 -2.55 19.21
CA GLY A 901 -16.84 -3.39 18.27
C GLY A 901 -17.32 -3.32 16.82
N HIS A 902 -18.32 -2.49 16.52
CA HIS A 902 -18.90 -2.41 15.17
C HIS A 902 -17.87 -2.12 14.07
N GLY A 903 -17.03 -1.10 14.27
CA GLY A 903 -16.07 -0.66 13.27
C GLY A 903 -14.78 -1.48 13.21
N VAL A 904 -14.47 -2.24 14.26
CA VAL A 904 -13.30 -3.14 14.31
C VAL A 904 -13.45 -4.26 13.28
N TYR A 905 -14.61 -4.90 13.26
CA TYR A 905 -14.93 -6.04 12.39
C TYR A 905 -15.82 -5.66 11.18
N LEU A 906 -16.23 -4.40 11.07
CA LEU A 906 -17.26 -3.94 10.12
C LEU A 906 -18.53 -4.81 10.18
N ALA A 907 -18.93 -5.20 11.38
CA ALA A 907 -20.03 -6.13 11.63
C ALA A 907 -20.88 -5.69 12.83
N ALA A 908 -21.96 -6.40 13.11
CA ALA A 908 -22.64 -6.24 14.40
C ALA A 908 -21.63 -6.57 15.53
N GLY A 909 -21.44 -5.63 16.46
CA GLY A 909 -20.58 -5.82 17.62
C GLY A 909 -21.28 -6.64 18.70
N LEU A 910 -21.11 -6.24 19.97
CA LEU A 910 -21.89 -6.84 21.05
C LEU A 910 -23.41 -6.80 20.79
N PRO A 911 -24.15 -7.80 21.30
CA PRO A 911 -25.61 -7.86 21.21
C PRO A 911 -26.33 -6.61 21.72
N ALA A 912 -27.56 -6.39 21.27
CA ALA A 912 -28.35 -5.21 21.63
C ALA A 912 -28.73 -5.14 23.12
N ASP A 913 -28.79 -6.28 23.81
CA ASP A 913 -29.04 -6.36 25.26
C ASP A 913 -27.80 -6.09 26.11
N ALA A 914 -26.62 -5.91 25.49
CA ALA A 914 -25.39 -5.61 26.20
C ALA A 914 -25.50 -4.27 26.96
N ARG A 915 -24.99 -4.26 28.19
CA ARG A 915 -24.97 -3.09 29.07
C ARG A 915 -23.54 -2.79 29.52
N LEU A 916 -23.25 -1.51 29.71
CA LEU A 916 -21.95 -1.08 30.22
C LEU A 916 -21.85 -1.37 31.71
N ALA A 917 -20.91 -2.23 32.11
CA ALA A 917 -20.61 -2.49 33.52
C ALA A 917 -19.44 -1.62 34.00
N TRP A 918 -18.40 -1.50 33.18
CA TRP A 918 -17.21 -0.75 33.51
C TRP A 918 -16.63 -0.06 32.29
N PHE A 919 -16.06 1.13 32.47
CA PHE A 919 -15.41 1.89 31.41
C PHE A 919 -14.28 2.75 31.96
N ARG A 920 -13.14 2.73 31.28
CA ARG A 920 -12.08 3.73 31.46
C ARG A 920 -11.44 4.05 30.13
N GLU A 921 -11.28 5.36 29.91
CA GLU A 921 -10.44 5.90 28.85
C GLU A 921 -9.01 6.06 29.40
N ASP A 922 -8.03 5.55 28.67
CA ASP A 922 -6.61 5.58 29.04
C ASP A 922 -5.74 5.87 27.81
N PHE A 923 -4.78 6.78 27.96
CA PHE A 923 -3.94 7.15 26.83
C PHE A 923 -3.10 5.97 26.30
N ALA A 924 -2.60 5.08 27.17
CA ALA A 924 -1.76 3.96 26.74
C ALA A 924 -2.55 2.87 26.01
N ALA A 925 -3.74 2.52 26.49
CA ALA A 925 -4.54 1.38 26.01
C ALA A 925 -5.71 1.74 25.10
N GLY A 926 -6.19 2.98 25.18
CA GLY A 926 -7.36 3.47 24.47
C GLY A 926 -8.56 3.39 25.38
N PHE A 927 -9.65 2.85 24.86
CA PHE A 927 -10.87 2.61 25.62
C PHE A 927 -10.88 1.17 26.13
N VAL A 928 -11.00 0.98 27.44
CA VAL A 928 -11.22 -0.33 28.06
C VAL A 928 -12.64 -0.38 28.59
N THR A 929 -13.39 -1.38 28.15
CA THR A 929 -14.81 -1.55 28.45
C THR A 929 -15.06 -2.95 28.97
N VAL A 930 -15.84 -3.08 30.05
CA VAL A 930 -16.48 -4.34 30.42
C VAL A 930 -17.97 -4.19 30.18
N ALA A 931 -18.51 -5.06 29.34
CA ALA A 931 -19.94 -5.11 29.05
C ALA A 931 -20.54 -6.40 29.58
N THR A 932 -21.76 -6.31 30.12
CA THR A 932 -22.56 -7.46 30.55
C THR A 932 -23.61 -7.78 29.51
N ARG A 933 -23.79 -9.06 29.20
CA ARG A 933 -24.89 -9.56 28.33
C ARG A 933 -25.49 -10.84 28.92
N THR A 934 -26.67 -11.23 28.47
CA THR A 934 -27.25 -12.51 28.87
C THR A 934 -26.84 -13.59 27.86
N ASP A 935 -26.33 -14.74 28.33
CA ASP A 935 -26.07 -15.89 27.46
C ASP A 935 -27.36 -16.67 27.14
N ALA A 936 -27.24 -17.70 26.29
CA ALA A 936 -28.37 -18.54 25.89
C ALA A 936 -28.97 -19.34 27.08
N GLN A 937 -28.23 -19.46 28.18
CA GLN A 937 -28.60 -20.15 29.41
C GLN A 937 -29.17 -19.18 30.47
N GLY A 938 -29.34 -17.90 30.14
CA GLY A 938 -29.88 -16.89 31.06
C GLY A 938 -28.86 -16.35 32.07
N ARG A 939 -27.57 -16.70 31.94
CA ARG A 939 -26.50 -16.21 32.83
C ARG A 939 -25.98 -14.87 32.34
N THR A 940 -25.60 -14.01 33.29
CA THR A 940 -24.89 -12.77 32.96
C THR A 940 -23.44 -13.08 32.65
N VAL A 941 -22.99 -12.72 31.46
CA VAL A 941 -21.60 -12.85 30.98
C VAL A 941 -20.97 -11.47 30.92
N LYS A 942 -19.77 -11.34 31.48
CA LYS A 942 -18.91 -10.17 31.37
C LYS A 942 -17.92 -10.36 30.22
N THR A 943 -17.86 -9.39 29.33
CA THR A 943 -16.92 -9.36 28.21
C THR A 943 -16.03 -8.13 28.31
N LEU A 944 -14.72 -8.38 28.34
CA LEU A 944 -13.67 -7.37 28.33
C LEU A 944 -13.31 -7.00 26.89
N LEU A 945 -13.35 -5.70 26.61
CA LEU A 945 -13.08 -5.13 25.30
C LEU A 945 -11.99 -4.07 25.41
N GLN A 946 -11.04 -4.10 24.47
CA GLN A 946 -10.10 -3.00 24.25
C GLN A 946 -10.39 -2.37 22.89
N ASN A 947 -10.76 -1.10 22.87
CA ASN A 947 -11.16 -0.36 21.67
C ASN A 947 -12.27 -1.09 20.88
N GLY A 948 -13.18 -1.77 21.59
CA GLY A 948 -14.25 -2.57 21.00
C GLY A 948 -13.83 -3.93 20.42
N LYS A 949 -12.56 -4.31 20.51
CA LYS A 949 -12.12 -5.67 20.20
C LYS A 949 -12.23 -6.57 21.43
N PHE A 950 -12.75 -7.78 21.23
CA PHE A 950 -12.83 -8.83 22.25
C PHE A 950 -11.45 -9.22 22.78
N ASP A 951 -11.21 -9.10 24.08
CA ASP A 951 -9.97 -9.58 24.71
C ASP A 951 -10.20 -10.79 25.62
N ALA A 952 -11.24 -10.77 26.47
CA ALA A 952 -11.55 -11.89 27.37
C ALA A 952 -13.04 -11.90 27.75
N ASP A 953 -13.53 -13.04 28.25
CA ASP A 953 -14.82 -13.14 28.94
C ASP A 953 -14.75 -14.11 30.13
N ASP A 954 -15.82 -14.16 30.91
CA ASP A 954 -16.06 -15.16 31.96
C ASP A 954 -16.98 -16.30 31.49
N ALA A 955 -16.99 -16.58 30.19
CA ALA A 955 -17.83 -17.59 29.57
C ALA A 955 -17.03 -18.54 28.67
N GLY A 956 -17.04 -18.31 27.36
CA GLY A 956 -16.56 -19.27 26.37
C GLY A 956 -15.04 -19.45 26.36
N GLU A 957 -14.29 -18.42 26.76
CA GLU A 957 -12.82 -18.43 26.73
C GLU A 957 -12.19 -18.86 28.07
N VAL A 958 -12.98 -19.10 29.12
CA VAL A 958 -12.44 -19.57 30.41
C VAL A 958 -11.62 -20.86 30.30
N PRO A 959 -12.04 -21.90 29.52
CA PRO A 959 -11.21 -23.08 29.32
C PRO A 959 -9.85 -22.77 28.67
N ALA A 960 -9.80 -21.84 27.72
CA ALA A 960 -8.55 -21.42 27.08
C ALA A 960 -7.62 -20.71 28.07
N GLN A 961 -8.15 -19.73 28.80
CA GLN A 961 -7.40 -18.99 29.83
C GLN A 961 -6.80 -19.93 30.90
N ILE A 962 -7.58 -20.92 31.37
CA ILE A 962 -7.06 -21.92 32.31
C ILE A 962 -5.96 -22.79 31.66
N SER A 963 -6.23 -23.26 30.44
CA SER A 963 -5.34 -24.18 29.73
C SER A 963 -4.00 -23.55 29.38
N PHE A 964 -3.95 -22.24 29.12
CA PHE A 964 -2.72 -21.50 28.89
C PHE A 964 -1.81 -21.53 30.12
N GLY A 965 -2.36 -21.26 31.32
CA GLY A 965 -1.60 -21.34 32.56
C GLY A 965 -1.17 -22.77 32.90
N LEU A 966 -2.02 -23.76 32.64
CA LEU A 966 -1.69 -25.17 32.83
C LEU A 966 -0.58 -25.63 31.89
N LEU A 967 -0.66 -25.28 30.60
CA LEU A 967 0.33 -25.67 29.61
C LEU A 967 1.70 -25.08 29.93
N ALA A 968 1.74 -23.83 30.41
CA ALA A 968 2.94 -23.20 30.93
C ALA A 968 3.55 -23.99 32.10
N ALA A 969 2.75 -24.30 33.13
CA ALA A 969 3.23 -25.04 34.29
C ALA A 969 3.64 -26.49 33.96
N LEU A 970 2.97 -27.14 33.02
CA LEU A 970 3.30 -28.50 32.56
C LEU A 970 4.66 -28.58 31.87
N HIS A 971 5.08 -27.52 31.19
CA HIS A 971 6.36 -27.45 30.48
C HIS A 971 7.47 -26.79 31.30
N ALA A 972 7.16 -26.30 32.50
CA ALA A 972 8.16 -25.73 33.38
C ALA A 972 9.02 -26.85 34.00
N PRO A 973 10.36 -26.76 33.94
CA PRO A 973 11.24 -27.76 34.55
C PRO A 973 11.13 -27.79 36.08
N GLN A 974 10.80 -26.64 36.67
CA GLN A 974 10.60 -26.41 38.09
C GLN A 974 9.70 -25.18 38.26
N THR A 975 9.17 -24.98 39.47
CA THR A 975 8.25 -23.87 39.77
C THR A 975 8.97 -22.75 40.55
N GLY A 976 10.08 -22.24 39.99
CA GLY A 976 10.85 -21.14 40.57
C GLY A 976 10.30 -19.77 40.15
N ARG A 977 10.50 -19.38 38.90
CA ARG A 977 10.09 -18.08 38.35
C ARG A 977 9.29 -18.23 37.06
N ALA A 978 8.13 -17.60 37.00
CA ALA A 978 7.34 -17.47 35.78
C ALA A 978 7.21 -16.00 35.35
N LEU A 979 7.15 -15.77 34.05
CA LEU A 979 6.73 -14.51 33.46
C LEU A 979 5.44 -14.71 32.68
N VAL A 980 4.41 -13.91 32.95
CA VAL A 980 3.18 -13.84 32.17
C VAL A 980 3.13 -12.48 31.45
N ILE A 981 3.13 -12.50 30.12
CA ILE A 981 3.00 -11.30 29.28
C ILE A 981 1.55 -11.19 28.81
N GLY A 982 0.89 -10.13 29.26
CA GLY A 982 -0.55 -9.88 29.11
C GLY A 982 -1.33 -10.37 30.33
N ALA A 983 -2.12 -9.48 30.95
CA ALA A 983 -2.92 -9.81 32.11
C ALA A 983 -4.30 -10.39 31.73
N GLY A 984 -4.94 -9.86 30.69
CA GLY A 984 -6.29 -10.29 30.32
C GLY A 984 -7.28 -10.12 31.48
N SER A 985 -8.09 -11.16 31.71
CA SER A 985 -8.94 -11.30 32.90
C SER A 985 -8.16 -11.58 34.20
N GLY A 986 -6.86 -11.87 34.13
CA GLY A 986 -6.02 -12.34 35.23
C GLY A 986 -6.01 -13.85 35.42
N GLN A 987 -6.87 -14.60 34.72
CA GLN A 987 -7.06 -16.03 34.96
C GLN A 987 -5.81 -16.88 34.69
N THR A 988 -5.13 -16.65 33.57
CA THR A 988 -3.90 -17.36 33.21
C THR A 988 -2.81 -17.18 34.27
N ALA A 989 -2.60 -15.94 34.74
CA ALA A 989 -1.66 -15.65 35.81
C ALA A 989 -2.08 -16.30 37.13
N ALA A 990 -3.38 -16.36 37.44
CA ALA A 990 -3.89 -17.02 38.64
C ALA A 990 -3.56 -18.51 38.65
N ILE A 991 -3.73 -19.20 37.51
CA ILE A 991 -3.36 -20.61 37.36
C ILE A 991 -1.86 -20.82 37.55
N VAL A 992 -1.02 -20.01 36.89
CA VAL A 992 0.43 -20.10 37.07
C VAL A 992 0.82 -19.88 38.53
N ALA A 993 0.26 -18.88 39.20
CA ALA A 993 0.54 -18.61 40.61
C ALA A 993 0.02 -19.71 41.57
N GLN A 994 -1.07 -20.40 41.24
CA GLN A 994 -1.62 -21.51 42.03
C GLN A 994 -0.77 -22.77 41.95
N LEU A 995 -0.10 -23.02 40.82
CA LEU A 995 0.64 -24.26 40.57
C LEU A 995 2.05 -24.29 41.20
N GLY A 996 2.29 -23.42 42.19
CA GLY A 996 3.45 -23.51 43.09
C GLY A 996 4.69 -22.72 42.65
N PHE A 997 4.55 -21.73 41.76
CA PHE A 997 5.67 -20.85 41.39
C PHE A 997 6.07 -19.92 42.54
N ALA A 998 7.36 -19.92 42.89
CA ALA A 998 7.88 -19.10 43.97
C ALA A 998 7.80 -17.60 43.68
N HIS A 999 7.87 -17.19 42.40
CA HIS A 999 7.69 -15.81 41.95
C HIS A 999 7.05 -15.76 40.56
N VAL A 1000 6.06 -14.90 40.37
CA VAL A 1000 5.38 -14.65 39.09
C VAL A 1000 5.46 -13.17 38.76
N ASP A 1001 6.13 -12.83 37.67
CA ASP A 1001 6.08 -11.48 37.10
C ASP A 1001 4.94 -11.40 36.08
N ILE A 1002 4.12 -10.36 36.14
CA ILE A 1002 3.09 -10.05 35.16
C ILE A 1002 3.46 -8.75 34.45
N ALA A 1003 3.70 -8.80 33.15
CA ALA A 1003 3.93 -7.61 32.33
C ALA A 1003 2.64 -7.24 31.57
N GLU A 1004 2.01 -6.13 31.96
CA GLU A 1004 0.78 -5.62 31.35
C GLU A 1004 1.00 -4.21 30.81
N LEU A 1005 0.63 -3.96 29.55
CA LEU A 1005 0.83 -2.66 28.90
C LEU A 1005 -0.12 -1.58 29.44
N SER A 1006 -1.32 -1.99 29.88
CA SER A 1006 -2.45 -1.13 30.14
C SER A 1006 -2.83 -1.06 31.63
N PRO A 1007 -2.68 0.12 32.27
CA PRO A 1007 -3.21 0.35 33.61
C PRO A 1007 -4.74 0.17 33.68
N ALA A 1008 -5.46 0.59 32.64
CA ALA A 1008 -6.92 0.48 32.59
C ALA A 1008 -7.39 -0.96 32.46
N HIS A 1009 -6.66 -1.80 31.73
CA HIS A 1009 -6.97 -3.22 31.58
C HIS A 1009 -6.78 -3.94 32.92
N LEU A 1010 -5.68 -3.68 33.62
CA LEU A 1010 -5.46 -4.21 34.97
C LEU A 1010 -6.54 -3.74 35.96
N ALA A 1011 -6.94 -2.47 35.90
CA ALA A 1011 -8.02 -1.94 36.73
C ALA A 1011 -9.37 -2.62 36.44
N ALA A 1012 -9.67 -2.89 35.16
CA ALA A 1012 -10.87 -3.63 34.76
C ALA A 1012 -10.83 -5.08 35.27
N ALA A 1013 -9.70 -5.78 35.11
CA ALA A 1013 -9.53 -7.14 35.60
C ALA A 1013 -9.76 -7.22 37.12
N ARG A 1014 -9.12 -6.32 37.89
CA ARG A 1014 -9.27 -6.23 39.35
C ARG A 1014 -10.70 -5.96 39.80
N ALA A 1015 -11.42 -5.09 39.09
CA ALA A 1015 -12.77 -4.68 39.46
C ALA A 1015 -13.83 -5.71 39.04
N GLU A 1016 -13.71 -6.26 37.83
CA GLU A 1016 -14.81 -6.99 37.19
C GLU A 1016 -14.60 -8.50 37.09
N PHE A 1017 -13.35 -8.99 37.19
CA PHE A 1017 -12.98 -10.39 36.96
C PHE A 1017 -12.33 -11.07 38.18
N VAL A 1018 -12.47 -10.50 39.38
CA VAL A 1018 -11.93 -11.06 40.64
C VAL A 1018 -12.42 -12.48 40.92
N HIS A 1019 -13.63 -12.84 40.46
CA HIS A 1019 -14.20 -14.18 40.59
C HIS A 1019 -13.47 -15.25 39.75
N LEU A 1020 -12.78 -14.84 38.68
CA LEU A 1020 -11.92 -15.72 37.91
C LEU A 1020 -10.56 -15.84 38.61
N HIS A 1021 -9.85 -14.73 38.75
CA HIS A 1021 -8.44 -14.74 39.12
C HIS A 1021 -8.16 -14.79 40.63
N GLY A 1022 -9.20 -14.71 41.48
CA GLY A 1022 -9.09 -14.86 42.94
C GLY A 1022 -8.07 -13.94 43.60
N GLY A 1023 -8.00 -12.67 43.18
CA GLY A 1023 -7.07 -11.68 43.72
C GLY A 1023 -5.59 -11.90 43.37
N VAL A 1024 -5.26 -12.65 42.30
CA VAL A 1024 -3.86 -12.95 41.90
C VAL A 1024 -2.91 -11.74 41.94
N PHE A 1025 -3.36 -10.56 41.51
CA PHE A 1025 -2.51 -9.37 41.40
C PHE A 1025 -2.01 -8.82 42.74
N ASP A 1026 -2.55 -9.29 43.87
CA ASP A 1026 -2.19 -8.85 45.23
C ASP A 1026 -1.49 -9.95 46.04
N ARG A 1027 -1.21 -11.10 45.44
CA ARG A 1027 -0.50 -12.19 46.12
C ARG A 1027 0.96 -11.83 46.34
N ALA A 1028 1.52 -12.25 47.48
CA ALA A 1028 2.88 -11.93 47.88
C ALA A 1028 3.96 -12.44 46.90
N ASN A 1029 3.68 -13.53 46.17
CA ASN A 1029 4.57 -14.10 45.16
C ASN A 1029 4.33 -13.56 43.74
N VAL A 1030 3.49 -12.53 43.58
CA VAL A 1030 3.15 -11.94 42.27
C VAL A 1030 3.61 -10.49 42.22
N ALA A 1031 4.34 -10.12 41.18
CA ALA A 1031 4.75 -8.75 40.90
C ALA A 1031 4.15 -8.27 39.58
N VAL A 1032 3.35 -7.20 39.62
CA VAL A 1032 2.74 -6.61 38.42
C VAL A 1032 3.55 -5.42 37.93
N HIS A 1033 3.92 -5.44 36.66
CA HIS A 1033 4.71 -4.44 35.98
C HIS A 1033 3.89 -3.81 34.85
N ILE A 1034 3.63 -2.51 34.96
CA ILE A 1034 2.98 -1.75 33.89
C ILE A 1034 4.02 -1.40 32.82
N GLU A 1035 4.22 -2.32 31.87
CA GLU A 1035 5.26 -2.21 30.84
C GLU A 1035 4.93 -3.10 29.64
N ASP A 1036 5.45 -2.72 28.47
CA ASP A 1036 5.56 -3.61 27.30
C ASP A 1036 6.38 -4.87 27.64
N GLY A 1037 5.81 -6.06 27.40
CA GLY A 1037 6.41 -7.34 27.77
C GLY A 1037 7.76 -7.62 27.12
N ARG A 1038 7.99 -7.16 25.87
CA ARG A 1038 9.30 -7.27 25.23
C ARG A 1038 10.33 -6.39 25.92
N ASN A 1039 9.95 -5.17 26.30
CA ASN A 1039 10.84 -4.23 26.99
C ASN A 1039 11.17 -4.69 28.41
N PHE A 1040 10.18 -5.21 29.14
CA PHE A 1040 10.39 -5.85 30.43
C PHE A 1040 11.41 -7.00 30.30
N LEU A 1041 11.21 -7.86 29.30
CA LEU A 1041 12.12 -8.98 29.03
C LEU A 1041 13.48 -8.50 28.52
N LEU A 1042 13.59 -7.36 27.84
CA LEU A 1042 14.87 -6.81 27.41
C LEU A 1042 15.76 -6.42 28.60
N ARG A 1043 15.15 -5.92 29.68
CA ARG A 1043 15.86 -5.39 30.86
C ARG A 1043 16.05 -6.36 32.01
N SER A 1044 15.21 -7.39 32.09
CA SER A 1044 15.35 -8.44 33.10
C SER A 1044 16.78 -9.03 33.10
N ARG A 1045 17.19 -9.73 34.14
CA ARG A 1045 18.50 -10.42 34.15
C ARG A 1045 18.41 -11.84 34.68
N THR A 1046 17.42 -12.08 35.53
CA THR A 1046 17.13 -13.39 36.09
C THR A 1046 16.39 -14.25 35.06
N PRO A 1047 16.81 -15.50 34.83
CA PRO A 1047 16.11 -16.41 33.93
C PRO A 1047 14.77 -16.88 34.51
N TYR A 1048 13.84 -17.24 33.62
CA TYR A 1048 12.52 -17.77 33.93
C TYR A 1048 12.41 -19.25 33.59
N ASP A 1049 11.74 -20.03 34.43
CA ASP A 1049 11.44 -21.44 34.13
C ASP A 1049 10.37 -21.56 33.05
N VAL A 1050 9.44 -20.60 33.01
CA VAL A 1050 8.48 -20.47 31.93
C VAL A 1050 8.18 -19.00 31.60
N ILE A 1051 8.07 -18.71 30.31
CA ILE A 1051 7.54 -17.45 29.79
C ILE A 1051 6.21 -17.78 29.10
N GLN A 1052 5.11 -17.32 29.67
CA GLN A 1052 3.76 -17.47 29.11
C GLN A 1052 3.36 -16.16 28.41
N ILE A 1053 2.93 -16.26 27.16
CA ILE A 1053 2.48 -15.12 26.37
C ILE A 1053 1.04 -15.32 25.93
N GLU A 1054 0.17 -14.46 26.44
CA GLU A 1054 -1.23 -14.37 26.05
C GLU A 1054 -1.56 -12.89 25.83
N ILE A 1055 -1.51 -12.47 24.57
CA ILE A 1055 -1.75 -11.08 24.18
C ILE A 1055 -2.91 -10.98 23.20
N THR A 1056 -3.27 -9.75 22.86
CA THR A 1056 -4.30 -9.47 21.85
C THR A 1056 -3.94 -10.04 20.46
N SER A 1057 -4.90 -10.00 19.54
CA SER A 1057 -4.78 -10.58 18.20
C SER A 1057 -3.64 -9.97 17.37
N LEU A 1058 -2.96 -10.77 16.52
CA LEU A 1058 -1.72 -10.35 15.83
C LEU A 1058 -1.84 -9.12 14.91
N TRP A 1059 -3.02 -8.89 14.34
CA TRP A 1059 -3.33 -7.72 13.51
C TRP A 1059 -3.40 -6.37 14.25
N PHE A 1060 -3.35 -6.36 15.58
CA PHE A 1060 -3.19 -5.12 16.35
C PHE A 1060 -1.76 -4.61 16.25
N ALA A 1061 -1.61 -3.30 16.03
CA ALA A 1061 -0.29 -2.68 15.88
C ALA A 1061 0.57 -2.94 17.13
N GLY A 1062 1.81 -3.39 16.92
CA GLY A 1062 2.75 -3.71 18.00
C GLY A 1062 2.68 -5.16 18.52
N ALA A 1063 1.58 -5.89 18.36
CA ALA A 1063 1.46 -7.28 18.85
C ALA A 1063 2.50 -8.22 18.21
N THR A 1064 2.81 -8.00 16.92
CA THR A 1064 3.80 -8.77 16.17
C THR A 1064 5.24 -8.58 16.65
N ASN A 1065 5.52 -7.58 17.49
CA ASN A 1065 6.84 -7.40 18.11
C ASN A 1065 7.22 -8.59 19.01
N LEU A 1066 6.23 -9.41 19.42
CA LEU A 1066 6.39 -10.64 20.20
C LEU A 1066 6.38 -11.92 19.33
N TYR A 1067 6.45 -11.78 17.99
CA TYR A 1067 6.48 -12.89 17.03
C TYR A 1067 7.64 -12.76 16.03
N SER A 1068 8.66 -11.96 16.36
CA SER A 1068 9.85 -11.81 15.53
C SER A 1068 10.97 -12.74 15.98
N ARG A 1069 11.86 -13.06 15.05
CA ARG A 1069 13.08 -13.84 15.33
C ARG A 1069 13.89 -13.22 16.48
N GLU A 1070 14.05 -11.91 16.48
CA GLU A 1070 14.77 -11.18 17.51
C GLU A 1070 14.10 -11.30 18.89
N PHE A 1071 12.77 -11.30 18.93
CA PHE A 1071 12.04 -11.55 20.17
C PHE A 1071 12.20 -12.99 20.66
N TYR A 1072 12.11 -14.00 19.78
CA TYR A 1072 12.33 -15.40 20.18
C TYR A 1072 13.76 -15.62 20.68
N ALA A 1073 14.76 -14.99 20.06
CA ALA A 1073 16.13 -15.01 20.53
C ALA A 1073 16.26 -14.38 21.93
N LEU A 1074 15.58 -13.25 22.16
CA LEU A 1074 15.49 -12.61 23.47
C LEU A 1074 14.83 -13.53 24.50
N ALA A 1075 13.68 -14.12 24.18
CA ALA A 1075 12.98 -15.05 25.07
C ALA A 1075 13.84 -16.25 25.44
N ARG A 1076 14.50 -16.88 24.44
CA ARG A 1076 15.44 -17.98 24.67
C ARG A 1076 16.56 -17.60 25.62
N ALA A 1077 17.14 -16.40 25.45
CA ALA A 1077 18.24 -15.93 26.30
C ALA A 1077 17.81 -15.70 27.76
N ARG A 1078 16.50 -15.61 28.03
CA ARG A 1078 15.93 -15.37 29.36
C ARG A 1078 15.23 -16.59 29.95
N LEU A 1079 15.32 -17.74 29.31
CA LEU A 1079 14.85 -19.00 29.89
C LEU A 1079 15.96 -19.65 30.73
N ALA A 1080 15.57 -20.28 31.83
CA ALA A 1080 16.42 -21.18 32.59
C ALA A 1080 16.73 -22.43 31.74
N PRO A 1081 17.80 -23.20 32.07
CA PRO A 1081 18.03 -24.49 31.44
C PRO A 1081 16.79 -25.40 31.54
N GLY A 1082 16.32 -25.91 30.40
CA GLY A 1082 15.09 -26.71 30.33
C GLY A 1082 13.78 -25.90 30.40
N GLY A 1083 13.85 -24.57 30.50
CA GLY A 1083 12.68 -23.69 30.51
C GLY A 1083 11.95 -23.65 29.16
N ALA A 1084 10.70 -23.21 29.21
CA ALA A 1084 9.82 -23.17 28.05
C ALA A 1084 9.24 -21.77 27.78
N LEU A 1085 9.16 -21.41 26.51
CA LEU A 1085 8.28 -20.36 26.02
C LEU A 1085 6.96 -21.00 25.60
N VAL A 1086 5.85 -20.54 26.16
CA VAL A 1086 4.51 -20.97 25.79
C VAL A 1086 3.74 -19.75 25.30
N GLN A 1087 3.24 -19.80 24.07
CA GLN A 1087 2.64 -18.65 23.41
C GLN A 1087 1.38 -19.05 22.66
N TRP A 1088 0.28 -18.33 22.90
CA TRP A 1088 -0.95 -18.52 22.14
C TRP A 1088 -0.75 -18.23 20.65
N ILE A 1089 -1.29 -19.07 19.78
CA ILE A 1089 -1.31 -18.89 18.32
C ILE A 1089 -2.75 -18.73 17.84
N GLN A 1090 -3.04 -17.57 17.27
CA GLN A 1090 -4.35 -17.24 16.72
C GLN A 1090 -4.64 -18.06 15.44
N LEU A 1091 -5.41 -19.15 15.53
CA LEU A 1091 -5.76 -19.93 14.33
C LEU A 1091 -6.87 -19.30 13.47
N HIS A 1092 -7.60 -18.32 13.98
CA HIS A 1092 -8.66 -17.61 13.27
C HIS A 1092 -8.14 -16.29 12.68
N HIS A 1093 -8.73 -15.79 11.58
CA HIS A 1093 -8.25 -14.59 10.87
C HIS A 1093 -6.74 -14.59 10.55
N LEU A 1094 -6.15 -15.75 10.29
CA LEU A 1094 -4.78 -15.91 9.76
C LEU A 1094 -4.77 -17.07 8.78
N GLY A 1095 -4.00 -16.97 7.70
CA GLY A 1095 -3.84 -18.05 6.74
C GLY A 1095 -2.76 -19.06 7.14
N PRO A 1096 -2.69 -20.22 6.44
CA PRO A 1096 -1.67 -21.23 6.67
C PRO A 1096 -0.24 -20.70 6.56
N ARG A 1097 -0.02 -19.70 5.70
CA ARG A 1097 1.29 -19.08 5.52
C ARG A 1097 1.72 -18.24 6.72
N GLU A 1098 0.80 -17.51 7.33
CA GLU A 1098 1.06 -16.73 8.53
C GLU A 1098 1.39 -17.68 9.70
N ILE A 1099 0.62 -18.76 9.86
CA ILE A 1099 0.92 -19.81 10.84
C ILE A 1099 2.30 -20.45 10.57
N ALA A 1100 2.59 -20.83 9.33
CA ALA A 1100 3.89 -21.39 8.94
C ALA A 1100 5.04 -20.41 9.24
N THR A 1101 4.84 -19.12 8.97
CA THR A 1101 5.83 -18.07 9.24
C THR A 1101 6.10 -17.95 10.75
N ILE A 1102 5.07 -17.99 11.59
CA ILE A 1102 5.23 -17.97 13.04
C ILE A 1102 6.05 -19.18 13.51
N LEU A 1103 5.67 -20.39 13.07
CA LEU A 1103 6.34 -21.64 13.44
C LEU A 1103 7.80 -21.67 12.95
N ALA A 1104 8.05 -21.27 11.70
CA ALA A 1104 9.40 -21.21 11.12
C ALA A 1104 10.28 -20.18 11.86
N THR A 1105 9.70 -19.06 12.27
CA THR A 1105 10.42 -18.00 13.01
C THR A 1105 10.80 -18.46 14.41
N ALA A 1106 9.92 -19.16 15.12
CA ALA A 1106 10.25 -19.77 16.40
C ALA A 1106 11.30 -20.88 16.25
N HIS A 1107 11.14 -21.77 15.26
CA HIS A 1107 12.06 -22.87 14.96
C HIS A 1107 13.46 -22.39 14.55
N ALA A 1108 13.58 -21.20 13.97
CA ALA A 1108 14.88 -20.61 13.66
C ALA A 1108 15.71 -20.27 14.92
N GLU A 1109 15.07 -20.11 16.08
CA GLU A 1109 15.74 -19.80 17.35
C GLU A 1109 15.64 -20.93 18.39
N PHE A 1110 14.63 -21.77 18.34
CA PHE A 1110 14.46 -22.88 19.28
C PHE A 1110 14.63 -24.23 18.59
N PRO A 1111 15.50 -25.12 19.10
CA PRO A 1111 15.66 -26.46 18.54
C PRO A 1111 14.46 -27.37 18.82
N GLY A 1112 13.70 -27.13 19.90
CA GLY A 1112 12.45 -27.84 20.18
C GLY A 1112 11.27 -26.90 19.98
N VAL A 1113 10.48 -27.10 18.93
CA VAL A 1113 9.22 -26.38 18.71
C VAL A 1113 8.11 -27.37 18.43
N ALA A 1114 7.03 -27.27 19.19
CA ALA A 1114 5.82 -28.07 19.00
C ALA A 1114 4.57 -27.20 19.09
N LEU A 1115 3.53 -27.55 18.35
CA LEU A 1115 2.23 -26.90 18.45
C LEU A 1115 1.27 -27.78 19.23
N TRP A 1116 0.65 -27.22 20.26
CA TRP A 1116 -0.30 -27.87 21.14
C TRP A 1116 -1.69 -27.27 20.96
N ARG A 1117 -2.73 -28.08 21.21
CA ARG A 1117 -4.10 -27.63 21.44
C ARG A 1117 -4.38 -27.69 22.92
N ALA A 1118 -4.81 -26.58 23.50
CA ALA A 1118 -5.14 -26.48 24.92
C ALA A 1118 -6.35 -25.54 25.06
N GLY A 1119 -7.40 -25.98 25.76
CA GLY A 1119 -8.64 -25.19 25.92
C GLY A 1119 -9.31 -24.81 24.60
N GLY A 1120 -9.18 -25.65 23.58
CA GLY A 1120 -9.68 -25.39 22.22
C GLY A 1120 -8.83 -24.45 21.37
N GLN A 1121 -7.82 -23.78 21.93
CA GLN A 1121 -6.93 -22.86 21.21
C GLN A 1121 -5.59 -23.52 20.89
N ALA A 1122 -4.81 -22.94 19.98
CA ALA A 1122 -3.46 -23.43 19.68
C ALA A 1122 -2.41 -22.66 20.50
N CYS A 1123 -1.38 -23.37 20.95
CA CYS A 1123 -0.24 -22.82 21.68
C CYS A 1123 1.06 -23.37 21.12
N LEU A 1124 1.97 -22.48 20.76
CA LEU A 1124 3.35 -22.79 20.48
C LEU A 1124 4.05 -23.08 21.80
N VAL A 1125 4.76 -24.21 21.87
CA VAL A 1125 5.71 -24.50 22.94
C VAL A 1125 7.10 -24.56 22.31
N ALA A 1126 8.00 -23.70 22.78
CA ALA A 1126 9.36 -23.59 22.28
C ALA A 1126 10.37 -23.74 23.43
N THR A 1127 11.32 -24.64 23.25
CA THR A 1127 12.25 -25.12 24.28
C THR A 1127 13.65 -25.34 23.70
N THR A 1128 14.67 -25.30 24.56
CA THR A 1128 16.07 -25.58 24.17
C THR A 1128 16.41 -27.08 24.13
N GLN A 1129 15.50 -27.92 24.63
CA GLN A 1129 15.53 -29.38 24.61
C GLN A 1129 14.13 -29.89 24.23
N PRO A 1130 13.94 -31.15 23.79
CA PRO A 1130 12.61 -31.66 23.46
C PRO A 1130 11.62 -31.42 24.62
N PRO A 1131 10.42 -30.87 24.35
CA PRO A 1131 9.46 -30.52 25.39
C PRO A 1131 9.05 -31.77 26.19
N ARG A 1132 9.03 -31.66 27.52
CA ARG A 1132 8.60 -32.72 28.43
C ARG A 1132 7.41 -32.22 29.24
N LEU A 1133 6.39 -33.06 29.37
CA LEU A 1133 5.24 -32.78 30.23
C LEU A 1133 5.51 -33.26 31.66
N ASN A 1134 5.39 -32.37 32.63
CA ASN A 1134 5.38 -32.70 34.04
C ASN A 1134 3.98 -33.15 34.48
N LEU A 1135 3.65 -34.42 34.27
CA LEU A 1135 2.33 -34.98 34.58
C LEU A 1135 1.94 -34.87 36.07
N SER A 1136 2.90 -34.67 36.97
CA SER A 1136 2.59 -34.40 38.39
C SER A 1136 1.81 -33.09 38.57
N VAL A 1137 2.07 -32.07 37.73
CA VAL A 1137 1.33 -30.80 37.72
C VAL A 1137 -0.13 -31.04 37.34
N TRP A 1138 -0.37 -31.90 36.35
CA TRP A 1138 -1.73 -32.27 35.92
C TRP A 1138 -2.51 -32.95 37.04
N GLN A 1139 -1.89 -33.92 37.72
CA GLN A 1139 -2.50 -34.62 38.86
C GLN A 1139 -2.81 -33.67 40.04
N ARG A 1140 -1.89 -32.74 40.34
CA ARG A 1140 -2.13 -31.70 41.36
C ARG A 1140 -3.30 -30.81 41.00
N TRP A 1141 -3.39 -30.36 39.74
CA TRP A 1141 -4.51 -29.51 39.31
C TRP A 1141 -5.87 -30.20 39.43
N LEU A 1142 -5.98 -31.46 39.01
CA LEU A 1142 -7.25 -32.21 39.08
C LEU A 1142 -7.77 -32.41 40.52
N THR A 1143 -6.88 -32.35 41.50
CA THR A 1143 -7.20 -32.48 42.94
C THR A 1143 -7.32 -31.12 43.64
N ASP A 1144 -7.04 -30.02 42.96
CA ASP A 1144 -7.13 -28.66 43.51
C ASP A 1144 -8.60 -28.23 43.68
N PRO A 1145 -8.99 -27.67 44.84
CA PRO A 1145 -10.34 -27.11 45.04
C PRO A 1145 -10.73 -26.04 43.99
N ALA A 1146 -9.76 -25.31 43.43
CA ALA A 1146 -9.98 -24.33 42.37
C ALA A 1146 -10.51 -24.99 41.09
N PHE A 1147 -10.11 -26.24 40.79
CA PHE A 1147 -10.64 -26.98 39.64
C PHE A 1147 -12.13 -27.30 39.82
N ALA A 1148 -12.54 -27.75 41.01
CA ALA A 1148 -13.95 -27.99 41.32
C ALA A 1148 -14.78 -26.69 41.25
N THR A 1149 -14.20 -25.57 41.71
CA THR A 1149 -14.81 -24.24 41.67
C THR A 1149 -15.00 -23.75 40.23
N ALA A 1150 -13.96 -23.86 39.39
CA ALA A 1150 -14.02 -23.47 37.97
C ALA A 1150 -15.03 -24.31 37.18
N ARG A 1151 -15.13 -25.62 37.48
CA ARG A 1151 -16.12 -26.53 36.92
C ARG A 1151 -17.55 -26.14 37.32
N ALA A 1152 -17.78 -25.86 38.61
CA ALA A 1152 -19.09 -25.47 39.11
C ALA A 1152 -19.55 -24.10 38.57
N ALA A 1153 -18.64 -23.14 38.44
CA ALA A 1153 -18.95 -21.79 37.97
C ALA A 1153 -19.33 -21.73 36.49
N THR A 1154 -18.61 -22.48 35.64
CA THR A 1154 -18.76 -22.36 34.18
C THR A 1154 -19.61 -23.46 33.55
N GLY A 1155 -19.58 -24.67 34.12
CA GLY A 1155 -20.19 -25.87 33.53
C GLY A 1155 -19.49 -26.38 32.25
N ILE A 1156 -18.44 -25.70 31.77
CA ILE A 1156 -17.72 -26.01 30.52
C ILE A 1156 -16.33 -26.60 30.83
N VAL A 1157 -15.80 -26.35 32.04
CA VAL A 1157 -14.48 -26.84 32.45
C VAL A 1157 -14.55 -28.32 32.87
N SER A 1158 -13.87 -29.19 32.13
CA SER A 1158 -13.68 -30.62 32.42
C SER A 1158 -12.24 -31.08 32.12
N PRO A 1159 -11.78 -32.22 32.66
CA PRO A 1159 -10.45 -32.75 32.33
C PRO A 1159 -10.24 -32.91 30.81
N GLU A 1160 -11.28 -33.35 30.08
CA GLU A 1160 -11.24 -33.57 28.64
C GLU A 1160 -11.11 -32.24 27.87
N THR A 1161 -11.79 -31.19 28.32
CA THR A 1161 -11.71 -29.86 27.67
C THR A 1161 -10.38 -29.15 27.90
N LEU A 1162 -9.71 -29.44 29.02
CA LEU A 1162 -8.42 -28.83 29.38
C LEU A 1162 -7.21 -29.66 28.93
N ALA A 1163 -7.39 -30.95 28.65
CA ALA A 1163 -6.30 -31.86 28.33
C ALA A 1163 -5.49 -31.34 27.13
N PRO A 1164 -4.17 -31.09 27.30
CA PRO A 1164 -3.35 -30.63 26.19
C PRO A 1164 -3.14 -31.78 25.20
N ALA A 1165 -3.30 -31.48 23.91
CA ALA A 1165 -3.06 -32.43 22.83
C ALA A 1165 -2.04 -31.86 21.85
N GLU A 1166 -1.01 -32.62 21.50
CA GLU A 1166 -0.01 -32.19 20.53
C GLU A 1166 -0.65 -32.19 19.13
N LEU A 1167 -0.77 -31.00 18.51
CA LEU A 1167 -1.31 -30.82 17.15
C LEU A 1167 -0.25 -31.12 16.09
N LEU A 1168 0.96 -30.65 16.33
CA LEU A 1168 2.08 -30.80 15.40
C LEU A 1168 3.37 -31.03 16.22
N PRO A 1169 3.80 -32.29 16.34
CA PRO A 1169 5.07 -32.63 16.99
C PRO A 1169 6.26 -32.08 16.23
N GLY A 1170 7.38 -31.87 16.94
CA GLY A 1170 8.62 -31.33 16.37
C GLY A 1170 9.07 -31.98 15.05
N PRO A 1171 9.21 -33.32 14.97
CA PRO A 1171 9.63 -33.98 13.72
C PRO A 1171 8.68 -33.74 12.54
N ARG A 1172 7.36 -33.66 12.79
CA ARG A 1172 6.37 -33.37 11.76
C ARG A 1172 6.39 -31.89 11.36
N LEU A 1173 6.68 -30.99 12.30
CA LEU A 1173 6.94 -29.60 12.00
C LEU A 1173 8.16 -29.46 11.09
N ASP A 1174 9.26 -30.16 11.38
CA ASP A 1174 10.46 -30.14 10.56
C ASP A 1174 10.17 -30.61 9.13
N ALA A 1175 9.45 -31.73 8.99
CA ALA A 1175 9.04 -32.25 7.69
C ALA A 1175 8.13 -31.26 6.94
N LEU A 1176 7.20 -30.61 7.66
CA LEU A 1176 6.31 -29.59 7.09
C LEU A 1176 7.08 -28.36 6.61
N LEU A 1177 8.04 -27.86 7.40
CA LEU A 1177 8.87 -26.71 7.05
C LEU A 1177 9.84 -27.05 5.91
N GLN A 1178 10.43 -28.25 5.90
CA GLN A 1178 11.29 -28.72 4.81
C GLN A 1178 10.54 -28.88 3.50
N ARG A 1179 9.33 -29.47 3.53
CA ARG A 1179 8.46 -29.61 2.35
C ARG A 1179 8.16 -28.27 1.67
N HIS A 1180 8.18 -27.20 2.45
CA HIS A 1180 7.90 -25.84 1.99
C HIS A 1180 9.13 -24.92 2.13
N ALA A 1181 10.33 -25.50 2.14
CA ALA A 1181 11.57 -24.74 2.25
C ALA A 1181 11.67 -23.72 1.09
N GLY A 1182 11.90 -22.45 1.44
CA GLY A 1182 11.90 -21.33 0.49
C GLY A 1182 10.54 -20.76 0.12
N ALA A 1183 9.42 -21.39 0.51
CA ALA A 1183 8.07 -20.86 0.33
C ALA A 1183 7.64 -19.89 1.46
N TYR A 1184 8.24 -20.03 2.65
CA TYR A 1184 7.92 -19.23 3.83
C TYR A 1184 9.13 -18.42 4.29
N GLY A 1185 8.94 -17.11 4.45
CA GLY A 1185 9.95 -16.21 5.03
C GLY A 1185 9.88 -16.21 6.56
N LEU A 1186 10.94 -15.72 7.21
CA LEU A 1186 10.93 -15.48 8.66
C LEU A 1186 10.35 -14.09 8.95
N ASN A 1187 9.62 -13.95 10.04
CA ASN A 1187 9.24 -12.64 10.57
C ASN A 1187 10.41 -12.07 11.40
N THR A 1188 10.89 -10.89 11.02
CA THR A 1188 12.00 -10.21 11.68
C THR A 1188 11.61 -8.78 11.98
N ASP A 1189 12.27 -8.14 12.94
CA ASP A 1189 12.04 -6.71 13.21
C ASP A 1189 12.38 -5.82 12.01
N ARG A 1190 13.22 -6.32 11.08
CA ARG A 1190 13.62 -5.63 9.84
C ARG A 1190 12.52 -5.64 8.79
N ASN A 1191 11.82 -6.76 8.62
CA ASN A 1191 10.78 -6.91 7.60
C ASN A 1191 9.37 -6.66 8.13
N ARG A 1192 9.10 -6.96 9.40
CA ARG A 1192 7.79 -6.83 10.07
C ARG A 1192 6.65 -7.44 9.25
N TRP A 1193 6.94 -8.55 8.59
CA TRP A 1193 6.03 -9.13 7.59
C TRP A 1193 4.64 -9.44 8.18
N LEU A 1194 4.59 -10.06 9.37
CA LEU A 1194 3.31 -10.37 10.02
C LEU A 1194 2.49 -9.11 10.37
N GLU A 1195 3.13 -7.97 10.64
CA GLU A 1195 2.46 -6.72 11.04
C GLU A 1195 1.59 -6.17 9.90
N PHE A 1196 2.08 -6.27 8.66
CA PHE A 1196 1.38 -5.75 7.48
C PHE A 1196 0.46 -6.80 6.82
N HIS A 1197 0.71 -8.09 7.05
CA HIS A 1197 -0.08 -9.19 6.47
C HIS A 1197 -1.25 -9.65 7.33
N SER A 1198 -1.09 -9.76 8.64
CA SER A 1198 -2.15 -10.27 9.53
C SER A 1198 -3.46 -9.46 9.50
N PRO A 1199 -3.48 -8.11 9.31
CA PRO A 1199 -4.73 -7.38 9.20
C PRO A 1199 -5.57 -7.78 7.99
N GLN A 1200 -4.98 -8.36 6.94
CA GLN A 1200 -5.69 -8.61 5.68
C GLN A 1200 -6.83 -9.64 5.79
N PHE A 1201 -6.93 -10.33 6.93
CA PHE A 1201 -7.89 -11.41 7.14
C PHE A 1201 -9.13 -11.02 7.95
N TYR A 1202 -9.22 -9.80 8.51
CA TYR A 1202 -10.31 -9.47 9.44
C TYR A 1202 -11.70 -9.38 8.80
N LEU A 1203 -11.77 -9.14 7.49
CA LEU A 1203 -13.02 -9.17 6.73
C LEU A 1203 -13.31 -10.51 6.08
N SER A 1204 -12.35 -11.45 6.14
CA SER A 1204 -12.53 -12.74 5.52
C SER A 1204 -13.59 -13.54 6.27
N ARG A 1205 -14.58 -14.04 5.54
CA ARG A 1205 -15.61 -14.94 6.09
C ARG A 1205 -15.20 -16.41 6.04
N VAL A 1206 -13.99 -16.70 5.55
CA VAL A 1206 -13.44 -18.05 5.56
C VAL A 1206 -13.21 -18.49 7.01
N ASP A 1207 -13.61 -19.71 7.34
CA ASP A 1207 -13.21 -20.35 8.59
C ASP A 1207 -11.73 -20.74 8.53
N HIS A 1208 -10.88 -19.73 8.78
CA HIS A 1208 -9.44 -19.86 8.81
C HIS A 1208 -8.97 -20.86 9.87
N ARG A 1209 -9.71 -21.01 10.98
CA ARG A 1209 -9.37 -21.98 12.01
C ARG A 1209 -9.47 -23.40 11.45
N ALA A 1210 -10.58 -23.74 10.81
CA ALA A 1210 -10.74 -25.05 10.17
C ALA A 1210 -9.74 -25.26 9.02
N ALA A 1211 -9.46 -24.22 8.22
CA ALA A 1211 -8.46 -24.29 7.15
C ALA A 1211 -7.05 -24.57 7.69
N ASN A 1212 -6.63 -23.86 8.74
CA ASN A 1212 -5.33 -24.04 9.38
C ASN A 1212 -5.20 -25.42 10.03
N LEU A 1213 -6.24 -25.92 10.70
CA LEU A 1213 -6.25 -27.26 11.28
C LEU A 1213 -6.09 -28.35 10.21
N ARG A 1214 -6.78 -28.23 9.07
CA ARG A 1214 -6.60 -29.15 7.92
C ARG A 1214 -5.18 -29.07 7.34
N TRP A 1215 -4.63 -27.87 7.22
CA TRP A 1215 -3.26 -27.68 6.74
C TRP A 1215 -2.23 -28.31 7.70
N LEU A 1216 -2.34 -28.07 9.01
CA LEU A 1216 -1.48 -28.69 10.01
C LEU A 1216 -1.58 -30.23 9.97
N ALA A 1217 -2.78 -30.77 9.81
CA ALA A 1217 -3.00 -32.22 9.70
C ALA A 1217 -2.33 -32.83 8.45
N SER A 1218 -2.14 -32.03 7.39
CA SER A 1218 -1.47 -32.46 6.14
C SER A 1218 0.06 -32.56 6.22
N ALA A 1219 0.65 -32.23 7.38
CA ALA A 1219 2.07 -32.42 7.62
C ALA A 1219 2.45 -33.90 7.40
N PRO A 1220 3.58 -34.19 6.73
CA PRO A 1220 4.06 -35.56 6.56
C PRO A 1220 4.14 -36.26 7.93
N PRO A 1221 3.84 -37.57 7.99
CA PRO A 1221 4.02 -38.36 9.20
C PRO A 1221 5.49 -38.42 9.62
#